data_AF-A0A925AIE6-F1
#
_entry.id   AF-A0A925AIE6-F1
#
_cell.length_a   1.000
_cell.length_b   1.000
_cell.length_c   1.000
_cell.angle_alpha   90.00
_cell.angle_beta   90.00
_cell.angle_gamma   90.00
#
_symmetry.space_group_name_H-M   'P 1'
#
loop_
_entity.id
_entity.type
_entity.pdbx_description
1 polymer ?
#
loop_
_entity_poly.entity_id
_entity_poly.type
_entity_poly.pdbx_seq_one_letter_code
_entity_poly.pdbx_strand_id
1 'polypeptide(L)'
;MKSLYPDLVVLRTAVAMRSRLFFLFFFLITASRLAALDYYWVNGNGDWSDFANHWAKIPVPLVPGDYHANIPTSGDDVYFGANGGTAYTVNVNAGSTVPKCRNMDWTAVPAGTVMGGGGGNLDIYGSITLDANMSMTFSGQVHIIAEGGTSMIFSDGVYFSTAVYFEGSGGGWQFMDDFFCNSDIQHTGGLIETMNHDITVGSTFYGHDGILHLGTSTLKMVNGWAYLWYPPAQFEGANSKIELYSGNGVQGAWYRPTAITIGSLEAFNTSYIAGLQYVNSAGTVRFHGPAAMVSNFTIPQTPLHHNVIFEKGARIDNANNFDALTFTAGQTYTIGQVSADYPNMKQTIVSGGTFTAMGAGTCSEFITIRSWQYGTAVRFVNDSGNDITVGCVILEDVHAEGDNALINNDGVDLGNNTGWIFVDPHGAMDLYWVGGAGDWDDPCHWTTDPLGTVGDCNCTPNAATNVFFTANSGFSPNPSDVEYINTLADASYLACNDMDWTAVTGKPTFHSVYNGAFTSDQLIYGSLKYSPDMVQDFLGTTRFRTIGTCTLLSAGQIFKDLLFFEGTGELSFLDAFSYSNGAPYYNDVYHLRGTIKTLGNSIDLGVNNGWQGNKDLNNNFVDHGAKLWLGEIGGSSSTVTISGNVTFVAAYEAGKFHPVKSHIKSEGPGGVTVTADNRPHDFWDVSFVNNFSGTFYGGILNKLTYDGTYGIVANSSPNRLIHEMEMKDDGEINGNQTFDIVTLTGGNGYTLQNGSVQTITSGGAFNTTSDCEKYVTLTSGLPDKTSEIRKEGGGALTINYVVLDNITADLSTGATYSAVNGVGIGTTTGWSVINSPARLLYWVGGDGDWNSSAHWSLSSGGGGGECPPTPLDNVFFDGASGLNATNMVTISQRYAHCKDMDWTGVGNGTKLIGGNINLYLFGNLTLSAGMNYEIGATYFRASQPATITSAGNKYYTTYFWSPTGEWTLMDDFETIKDVDVYHYYGTLRSNNHTIGVGRIWWGAAPYYTVPGYISSPTAKLFLGSSKMRFYPTPVWAAEGAFSYQFGNFDAGTSEIIFESGVYLQLFAPAWLTEFYDVTFKGPRAYFGNGRVNNKLRFEKEGSFSSENNGTDYFIYDLEFLDDGAIYGGRDIHKIKFAPGKRYTFQGTTNIIPYNGLEGQFIAQGLPGQYIEIKSDNFN
;
A
#
# COMPACT_ATOMS: atom_id res chain seq x y z
N MET A 1 54.16 42.01 -28.94
CA MET A 1 54.73 43.35 -29.27
C MET A 1 54.08 44.37 -28.35
N LYS A 2 54.88 45.28 -27.75
CA LYS A 2 54.58 46.64 -27.18
C LYS A 2 53.09 47.03 -27.09
N SER A 3 52.53 47.71 -26.10
CA SER A 3 52.93 48.56 -24.96
C SER A 3 51.66 49.35 -24.60
N LEU A 4 51.72 50.24 -23.57
CA LEU A 4 50.71 51.23 -23.10
C LEU A 4 49.94 50.69 -21.88
N TYR A 5 50.09 51.16 -20.64
CA TYR A 5 50.72 52.34 -20.03
C TYR A 5 51.04 52.06 -18.53
N PRO A 6 51.98 52.79 -17.92
CA PRO A 6 52.17 52.88 -16.48
C PRO A 6 51.53 54.14 -15.83
N ASP A 7 51.37 54.04 -14.51
CA ASP A 7 51.66 55.03 -13.46
C ASP A 7 50.73 56.17 -12.99
N LEU A 8 50.78 56.28 -11.65
CA LEU A 8 50.54 57.36 -10.68
C LEU A 8 49.11 57.84 -10.34
N VAL A 9 48.80 57.60 -9.05
CA VAL A 9 48.14 58.53 -8.12
C VAL A 9 46.62 58.70 -8.30
N VAL A 10 45.89 58.71 -7.18
CA VAL A 10 44.42 58.85 -7.05
C VAL A 10 43.61 57.55 -7.16
N LEU A 11 43.82 56.55 -6.29
CA LEU A 11 42.71 55.73 -5.74
C LEU A 11 43.05 54.82 -4.53
N ARG A 12 44.13 55.08 -3.77
CA ARG A 12 44.46 54.27 -2.57
C ARG A 12 44.61 55.07 -1.27
N THR A 13 44.05 56.28 -1.24
CA THR A 13 44.08 57.21 -0.08
C THR A 13 42.69 57.69 0.38
N ALA A 14 41.62 56.91 0.14
CA ALA A 14 40.28 57.20 0.67
C ALA A 14 39.66 56.09 1.56
N VAL A 15 40.29 54.91 1.69
CA VAL A 15 39.75 53.81 2.51
C VAL A 15 40.56 53.57 3.81
N ALA A 16 41.78 54.10 3.90
CA ALA A 16 42.66 53.90 5.05
C ALA A 16 42.36 54.79 6.29
N MET A 17 41.34 55.66 6.24
CA MET A 17 40.97 56.55 7.34
C MET A 17 39.63 56.16 8.02
N ARG A 18 38.86 55.22 7.47
CA ARG A 18 37.62 54.70 8.10
C ARG A 18 37.83 53.40 8.88
N SER A 19 38.90 52.64 8.62
CA SER A 19 39.18 51.37 9.32
C SER A 19 39.91 51.55 10.66
N ARG A 20 40.57 52.69 10.91
CA ARG A 20 41.30 52.95 12.16
C ARG A 20 40.46 53.60 13.28
N LEU A 21 39.27 54.14 12.97
CA LEU A 21 38.30 54.57 13.99
C LEU A 21 37.41 53.41 14.48
N PHE A 22 37.23 52.37 13.67
CA PHE A 22 36.39 51.20 14.01
C PHE A 22 37.10 50.23 14.97
N PHE A 23 38.43 50.09 14.85
CA PHE A 23 39.21 49.19 15.73
C PHE A 23 39.56 49.78 17.10
N LEU A 24 39.58 51.11 17.26
CA LEU A 24 39.83 51.72 18.58
C LEU A 24 38.57 51.74 19.46
N PHE A 25 37.37 51.71 18.86
CA PHE A 25 36.10 51.63 19.59
C PHE A 25 35.81 50.21 20.09
N PHE A 26 36.30 49.17 19.39
CA PHE A 26 36.10 47.77 19.79
C PHE A 26 37.06 47.29 20.89
N PHE A 27 38.23 47.94 21.04
CA PHE A 27 39.23 47.56 22.06
C PHE A 27 39.01 48.25 23.43
N LEU A 28 38.08 49.20 23.52
CA LEU A 28 37.74 49.94 24.76
C LEU A 28 36.46 49.42 25.46
N ILE A 29 35.79 48.40 24.91
CA ILE A 29 34.55 47.83 25.49
C ILE A 29 34.76 46.41 26.05
N THR A 30 35.92 45.77 25.83
CA THR A 30 36.17 44.39 26.30
C THR A 30 36.98 44.28 27.60
N ALA A 31 37.08 45.35 28.39
CA ALA A 31 37.79 45.34 29.67
C ALA A 31 36.96 45.79 30.89
N SER A 32 35.64 45.59 30.86
CA SER A 32 34.87 45.45 32.10
C SER A 32 34.51 43.98 32.26
N ARG A 33 35.29 43.24 33.06
CA ARG A 33 34.74 42.08 33.74
C ARG A 33 33.62 42.64 34.62
N LEU A 34 32.36 42.47 34.21
CA LEU A 34 31.23 42.60 35.12
C LEU A 34 31.48 41.57 36.22
N ALA A 35 31.68 42.03 37.45
CA ALA A 35 31.65 41.14 38.60
C ALA A 35 30.24 40.56 38.68
N ALA A 36 30.14 39.24 38.91
CA ALA A 36 28.87 38.62 39.25
C ALA A 36 28.24 39.38 40.41
N LEU A 37 26.96 39.74 40.28
CA LEU A 37 26.23 40.38 41.37
C LEU A 37 25.54 39.30 42.20
N ASP A 38 25.43 39.55 43.50
CA ASP A 38 24.72 38.68 44.42
C ASP A 38 23.25 39.13 44.53
N TYR A 39 22.33 38.17 44.40
CA TYR A 39 20.89 38.34 44.48
C TYR A 39 20.35 37.50 45.64
N TYR A 40 19.88 38.16 46.69
CA TYR A 40 19.31 37.49 47.87
C TYR A 40 17.79 37.49 47.79
N TRP A 41 17.17 36.30 47.85
CA TRP A 41 15.72 36.15 47.94
C TRP A 41 15.22 36.50 49.33
N VAL A 42 14.39 37.54 49.42
CA VAL A 42 13.89 38.10 50.68
C VAL A 42 12.37 38.23 50.69
N ASN A 43 11.77 38.55 51.85
CA ASN A 43 10.33 38.84 52.02
C ASN A 43 9.36 37.66 51.78
N GLY A 44 9.83 36.41 51.90
CA GLY A 44 8.95 35.24 51.92
C GLY A 44 8.42 34.83 50.54
N ASN A 45 7.12 34.51 50.45
CA ASN A 45 6.50 34.00 49.23
C ASN A 45 6.49 35.04 48.10
N GLY A 46 6.83 34.63 46.87
CA GLY A 46 6.82 35.55 45.73
C GLY A 46 7.12 34.88 44.38
N ASP A 47 6.96 35.67 43.31
CA ASP A 47 7.30 35.27 41.94
C ASP A 47 8.74 35.71 41.59
N TRP A 48 9.48 34.86 40.88
CA TRP A 48 10.85 35.15 40.42
C TRP A 48 10.97 36.49 39.67
N SER A 49 9.91 36.91 38.97
CA SER A 49 9.87 38.16 38.21
C SER A 49 9.71 39.42 39.07
N ASP A 50 9.34 39.30 40.36
CA ASP A 50 9.13 40.43 41.26
C ASP A 50 10.43 40.93 41.90
N PHE A 51 11.33 41.42 41.04
CA PHE A 51 12.63 41.93 41.45
C PHE A 51 12.57 43.11 42.42
N ALA A 52 11.50 43.90 42.37
CA ALA A 52 11.35 45.10 43.19
C ALA A 52 11.06 44.77 44.66
N ASN A 53 10.58 43.57 44.97
CA ASN A 53 10.20 43.17 46.33
C ASN A 53 10.97 41.95 46.88
N HIS A 54 11.52 41.10 46.01
CA HIS A 54 12.13 39.83 46.43
C HIS A 54 13.62 39.69 46.12
N TRP A 55 14.18 40.44 45.17
CA TRP A 55 15.59 40.35 44.80
C TRP A 55 16.41 41.49 45.40
N ALA A 56 17.06 41.25 46.55
CA ALA A 56 17.88 42.25 47.24
C ALA A 56 19.38 42.12 46.93
N LYS A 57 20.09 43.25 46.98
CA LYS A 57 21.57 43.35 46.87
C LYS A 57 22.28 42.88 48.13
N ILE A 58 21.56 42.78 49.24
CA ILE A 58 22.05 42.38 50.56
C ILE A 58 21.00 41.48 51.24
N PRO A 59 21.40 40.59 52.17
CA PRO A 59 20.47 39.64 52.80
C PRO A 59 19.33 40.25 53.62
N VAL A 60 19.45 41.51 54.05
CA VAL A 60 18.45 42.22 54.87
C VAL A 60 18.25 43.64 54.34
N PRO A 61 17.35 43.87 53.37
CA PRO A 61 17.08 45.21 52.85
C PRO A 61 16.30 46.05 53.85
N LEU A 62 16.59 47.35 53.91
CA LEU A 62 15.94 48.32 54.79
C LEU A 62 15.25 49.46 54.01
N VAL A 63 15.67 49.70 52.76
CA VAL A 63 15.13 50.76 51.90
C VAL A 63 14.92 50.28 50.46
N PRO A 64 14.06 50.92 49.65
CA PRO A 64 13.82 50.53 48.26
C PRO A 64 15.08 50.46 47.37
N GLY A 65 16.15 51.19 47.71
CA GLY A 65 17.43 51.16 46.98
C GLY A 65 18.25 49.87 47.18
N ASP A 66 17.90 49.07 48.18
CA ASP A 66 18.56 47.78 48.49
C ASP A 66 18.09 46.66 47.56
N TYR A 67 17.01 46.88 46.79
CA TYR A 67 16.53 45.95 45.77
C TYR A 67 17.25 46.16 44.43
N HIS A 68 17.35 45.07 43.68
CA HIS A 68 17.79 45.11 42.29
C HIS A 68 16.71 45.73 41.41
N ALA A 69 17.11 46.29 40.26
CA ALA A 69 16.19 46.93 39.31
C ALA A 69 15.78 46.01 38.16
N ASN A 70 16.29 44.78 38.15
CA ASN A 70 16.01 43.74 37.17
C ASN A 70 16.08 42.37 37.88
N ILE A 71 15.61 41.32 37.23
CA ILE A 71 15.82 39.93 37.65
C ILE A 71 17.28 39.49 37.47
N PRO A 72 17.73 38.41 38.15
CA PRO A 72 19.06 37.83 37.94
C PRO A 72 19.34 37.47 36.47
N THR A 73 20.60 37.61 36.07
CA THR A 73 21.10 37.22 34.74
C THR A 73 21.99 35.97 34.81
N SER A 74 22.41 35.44 33.66
CA SER A 74 23.31 34.26 33.59
C SER A 74 24.68 34.47 34.25
N GLY A 75 25.05 35.72 34.56
CA GLY A 75 26.30 36.06 35.24
C GLY A 75 26.18 36.24 36.77
N ASP A 76 24.97 36.19 37.33
CA ASP A 76 24.68 36.59 38.71
C ASP A 76 24.42 35.40 39.65
N ASP A 77 24.84 35.48 40.91
CA ASP A 77 24.62 34.41 41.90
C ASP A 77 23.34 34.67 42.70
N VAL A 78 22.52 33.64 42.88
CA VAL A 78 21.27 33.71 43.65
C VAL A 78 21.38 32.93 44.96
N TYR A 79 20.92 33.55 46.04
CA TYR A 79 20.97 33.01 47.39
C TYR A 79 19.58 33.01 48.02
N PHE A 80 19.15 31.84 48.50
CA PHE A 80 17.90 31.64 49.23
C PHE A 80 18.25 31.32 50.68
N GLY A 81 17.94 32.25 51.58
CA GLY A 81 18.34 32.14 52.99
C GLY A 81 17.16 31.98 53.95
N ALA A 82 17.48 31.99 55.24
CA ALA A 82 16.52 31.70 56.32
C ALA A 82 15.25 32.57 56.34
N ASN A 83 15.23 33.77 55.76
CA ASN A 83 14.06 34.66 55.72
C ASN A 83 13.34 34.82 57.09
N GLY A 84 14.11 34.94 58.18
CA GLY A 84 13.58 35.04 59.54
C GLY A 84 13.10 33.72 60.17
N GLY A 85 13.34 32.58 59.51
CA GLY A 85 13.06 31.23 60.01
C GLY A 85 11.71 30.64 59.56
N THR A 86 10.93 31.36 58.77
CA THR A 86 9.63 30.90 58.24
C THR A 86 9.75 30.34 56.83
N ALA A 87 9.18 29.15 56.58
CA ALA A 87 9.14 28.54 55.25
C ALA A 87 8.40 29.41 54.23
N TYR A 88 8.85 29.36 52.98
CA TYR A 88 8.29 30.15 51.89
C TYR A 88 8.28 29.40 50.56
N THR A 89 7.51 29.90 49.59
CA THR A 89 7.46 29.39 48.21
C THR A 89 8.06 30.41 47.25
N VAL A 90 9.05 29.99 46.50
CA VAL A 90 9.58 30.73 45.35
C VAL A 90 8.91 30.20 44.10
N ASN A 91 8.05 31.00 43.47
CA ASN A 91 7.40 30.64 42.22
C ASN A 91 8.28 31.03 41.03
N VAL A 92 8.89 30.03 40.40
CA VAL A 92 9.71 30.20 39.19
C VAL A 92 8.77 30.26 37.98
N ASN A 93 8.24 31.44 37.67
CA ASN A 93 7.33 31.66 36.55
C ASN A 93 7.96 32.56 35.48
N ALA A 94 7.72 32.24 34.21
CA ALA A 94 8.38 32.88 33.07
C ALA A 94 7.94 34.32 32.72
N GLY A 95 6.91 34.90 33.37
CA GLY A 95 6.46 36.28 33.10
C GLY A 95 6.58 36.70 31.62
N SER A 96 7.44 37.69 31.33
CA SER A 96 7.90 38.07 29.98
C SER A 96 9.36 37.69 29.68
N THR A 97 10.04 36.93 30.55
CA THR A 97 11.49 36.66 30.52
C THR A 97 11.83 35.33 31.21
N VAL A 98 12.80 34.60 30.68
CA VAL A 98 13.28 33.31 31.24
C VAL A 98 14.08 33.50 32.54
N PRO A 99 13.67 32.91 33.69
CA PRO A 99 14.46 32.84 34.91
C PRO A 99 15.85 32.25 34.68
N LYS A 100 16.91 32.91 35.16
CA LYS A 100 18.28 32.43 34.98
C LYS A 100 19.24 32.92 36.06
N CYS A 101 20.30 32.17 36.34
CA CYS A 101 21.37 32.54 37.27
C CYS A 101 22.70 31.84 36.94
N ARG A 102 23.81 32.36 37.46
CA ARG A 102 25.11 31.67 37.50
C ARG A 102 25.10 30.57 38.56
N ASN A 103 25.34 30.88 39.83
CA ASN A 103 25.22 29.90 40.91
C ASN A 103 23.87 30.02 41.62
N MET A 104 23.34 28.90 42.10
CA MET A 104 22.11 28.82 42.89
C MET A 104 22.40 28.16 44.23
N ASP A 105 22.17 28.88 45.32
CA ASP A 105 22.48 28.42 46.68
C ASP A 105 21.24 28.56 47.60
N TRP A 106 20.73 27.43 48.07
CA TRP A 106 19.60 27.30 49.00
C TRP A 106 20.02 26.97 50.44
N THR A 107 21.30 27.13 50.78
CA THR A 107 21.81 26.77 52.10
C THR A 107 21.03 27.46 53.22
N ALA A 108 20.61 26.69 54.22
CA ALA A 108 19.96 27.14 55.44
C ALA A 108 18.55 27.74 55.26
N VAL A 109 17.81 27.30 54.23
CA VAL A 109 16.37 27.60 54.14
C VAL A 109 15.55 26.86 55.20
N PRO A 110 14.41 27.42 55.66
CA PRO A 110 13.58 26.75 56.67
C PRO A 110 12.87 25.51 56.13
N ALA A 111 12.65 24.51 56.98
CA ALA A 111 11.91 23.29 56.65
C ALA A 111 10.51 23.58 56.09
N GLY A 112 10.22 23.00 54.92
CA GLY A 112 8.96 23.21 54.19
C GLY A 112 9.02 24.32 53.13
N THR A 113 10.22 24.86 52.85
CA THR A 113 10.42 25.80 51.74
C THR A 113 10.19 25.09 50.40
N VAL A 114 9.53 25.73 49.44
CA VAL A 114 9.15 25.12 48.16
C VAL A 114 9.69 25.93 47.00
N MET A 115 10.37 25.27 46.07
CA MET A 115 10.63 25.79 44.74
C MET A 115 9.48 25.36 43.81
N GLY A 116 8.54 26.26 43.58
CA GLY A 116 7.31 26.04 42.82
C GLY A 116 7.26 26.83 41.51
N GLY A 117 6.05 27.01 40.97
CA GLY A 117 5.82 27.65 39.66
C GLY A 117 5.69 26.65 38.51
N GLY A 118 5.30 27.12 37.32
CA GLY A 118 4.97 26.24 36.20
C GLY A 118 5.05 26.86 34.80
N GLY A 119 5.85 27.93 34.63
CA GLY A 119 6.09 28.54 33.32
C GLY A 119 7.53 28.37 32.83
N GLY A 120 7.73 28.24 31.51
CA GLY A 120 9.01 28.33 30.79
C GLY A 120 10.19 27.53 31.37
N ASN A 121 11.41 27.96 31.04
CA ASN A 121 12.66 27.31 31.42
C ASN A 121 13.30 28.05 32.61
N LEU A 122 14.08 27.33 33.43
CA LEU A 122 15.02 27.88 34.41
C LEU A 122 16.44 27.55 33.96
N ASP A 123 17.24 28.57 33.63
CA ASP A 123 18.62 28.38 33.14
C ASP A 123 19.65 28.61 34.26
N ILE A 124 20.48 27.62 34.57
CA ILE A 124 21.51 27.67 35.62
C ILE A 124 22.88 27.42 34.99
N TYR A 125 23.79 28.39 35.09
CA TYR A 125 25.08 28.37 34.37
C TYR A 125 26.27 27.89 35.22
N GLY A 126 26.06 27.67 36.51
CA GLY A 126 27.10 27.40 37.52
C GLY A 126 26.70 26.32 38.51
N SER A 127 27.19 26.42 39.74
CA SER A 127 26.95 25.43 40.80
C SER A 127 25.54 25.53 41.39
N ILE A 128 24.99 24.38 41.79
CA ILE A 128 23.72 24.25 42.48
C ILE A 128 23.99 23.67 43.87
N THR A 129 23.46 24.32 44.90
CA THR A 129 23.45 23.79 46.28
C THR A 129 22.03 23.86 46.79
N LEU A 130 21.39 22.70 46.90
CA LEU A 130 20.06 22.51 47.49
C LEU A 130 20.22 22.16 48.98
N ASP A 131 19.12 22.24 49.73
CA ASP A 131 19.07 21.95 51.17
C ASP A 131 17.90 21.00 51.45
N ALA A 132 18.11 19.93 52.21
CA ALA A 132 17.12 18.90 52.50
C ALA A 132 15.81 19.44 53.12
N ASN A 133 15.82 20.67 53.64
CA ASN A 133 14.65 21.35 54.17
C ASN A 133 13.67 21.85 53.09
N MET A 134 14.07 21.82 51.81
CA MET A 134 13.22 22.27 50.70
C MET A 134 12.60 21.12 49.91
N SER A 135 11.57 21.43 49.13
CA SER A 135 11.04 20.54 48.09
C SER A 135 10.86 21.28 46.76
N MET A 136 10.87 20.53 45.66
CA MET A 136 10.61 21.06 44.33
C MET A 136 9.23 20.58 43.86
N THR A 137 8.38 21.54 43.49
CA THR A 137 7.10 21.29 42.79
C THR A 137 7.02 22.06 41.48
N PHE A 138 8.16 22.55 41.00
CA PHE A 138 8.29 23.29 39.74
C PHE A 138 7.94 22.38 38.56
N SER A 139 7.06 22.85 37.68
CA SER A 139 6.57 22.09 36.52
C SER A 139 7.08 22.60 35.16
N GLY A 140 8.01 23.58 35.13
CA GLY A 140 8.73 24.00 33.92
C GLY A 140 10.02 23.18 33.71
N GLN A 141 10.89 23.54 32.77
CA GLN A 141 12.12 22.77 32.48
C GLN A 141 13.33 23.38 33.21
N VAL A 142 14.23 22.54 33.75
CA VAL A 142 15.50 23.01 34.34
C VAL A 142 16.63 22.79 33.35
N HIS A 143 17.24 23.86 32.87
CA HIS A 143 18.41 23.84 32.00
C HIS A 143 19.66 24.17 32.80
N ILE A 144 20.61 23.25 32.84
CA ILE A 144 21.91 23.39 33.47
C ILE A 144 22.92 23.51 32.34
N ILE A 145 23.51 24.71 32.17
CA ILE A 145 24.25 25.11 30.97
C ILE A 145 25.73 25.38 31.29
N ALA A 146 26.63 24.60 30.70
CA ALA A 146 28.08 24.74 30.90
C ALA A 146 28.70 25.64 29.81
N GLU A 147 29.28 26.78 30.24
CA GLU A 147 29.99 27.73 29.37
C GLU A 147 31.50 27.86 29.71
N GLY A 148 32.06 26.99 30.56
CA GLY A 148 33.44 27.17 31.06
C GLY A 148 33.96 26.13 32.07
N GLY A 149 34.23 26.54 33.32
CA GLY A 149 34.82 25.66 34.35
C GLY A 149 33.90 24.52 34.82
N THR A 150 34.40 23.68 35.72
CA THR A 150 33.60 22.61 36.36
C THR A 150 32.81 23.18 37.53
N SER A 151 31.49 22.96 37.53
CA SER A 151 30.56 23.34 38.59
C SER A 151 30.19 22.13 39.45
N MET A 152 29.60 22.35 40.62
CA MET A 152 29.19 21.29 41.54
C MET A 152 27.67 21.29 41.72
N ILE A 153 27.09 20.10 41.87
CA ILE A 153 25.68 19.93 42.24
C ILE A 153 25.63 19.17 43.56
N PHE A 154 25.04 19.81 44.57
CA PHE A 154 24.62 19.21 45.83
C PHE A 154 23.09 19.20 45.85
N SER A 155 22.49 18.02 45.72
CA SER A 155 21.04 17.85 45.71
C SER A 155 20.47 17.76 47.12
N ASP A 156 21.26 17.31 48.10
CA ASP A 156 20.90 17.12 49.52
C ASP A 156 19.56 16.38 49.72
N GLY A 157 19.33 15.36 48.89
CA GLY A 157 18.10 14.56 48.90
C GLY A 157 16.86 15.20 48.29
N VAL A 158 16.99 16.40 47.68
CA VAL A 158 15.90 17.08 46.97
C VAL A 158 15.72 16.49 45.58
N TYR A 159 14.47 16.18 45.22
CA TYR A 159 14.13 15.55 43.94
C TYR A 159 13.73 16.60 42.91
N PHE A 160 14.34 16.56 41.73
CA PHE A 160 13.86 17.36 40.61
C PHE A 160 12.53 16.78 40.12
N SER A 161 11.45 17.54 40.28
CA SER A 161 10.09 17.11 39.91
C SER A 161 9.80 17.14 38.41
N THR A 162 10.75 17.62 37.61
CA THR A 162 10.59 17.97 36.19
C THR A 162 11.85 17.64 35.39
N ALA A 163 11.77 17.77 34.06
CA ALA A 163 12.87 17.44 33.16
C ALA A 163 14.10 18.34 33.39
N VAL A 164 15.27 17.70 33.37
CA VAL A 164 16.57 18.35 33.56
C VAL A 164 17.41 18.22 32.29
N TYR A 165 17.84 19.35 31.73
CA TYR A 165 18.68 19.44 30.54
C TYR A 165 20.10 19.83 30.95
N PHE A 166 21.08 18.99 30.69
CA PHE A 166 22.51 19.28 30.79
C PHE A 166 23.04 19.64 29.40
N GLU A 167 23.43 20.90 29.21
CA GLU A 167 23.73 21.47 27.89
C GLU A 167 25.00 22.34 27.91
N GLY A 168 25.51 22.71 26.74
CA GLY A 168 26.56 23.75 26.63
C GLY A 168 27.82 23.30 25.91
N SER A 169 28.66 24.29 25.55
CA SER A 169 29.80 24.11 24.64
C SER A 169 31.14 23.81 25.31
N GLY A 170 31.20 23.78 26.65
CA GLY A 170 32.42 23.42 27.41
C GLY A 170 32.26 23.53 28.94
N GLY A 171 33.02 22.74 29.69
CA GLY A 171 32.87 22.61 31.15
C GLY A 171 32.04 21.40 31.55
N GLY A 172 31.53 21.39 32.78
CA GLY A 172 30.66 20.32 33.26
C GLY A 172 30.30 20.40 34.73
N TRP A 173 29.72 19.33 35.24
CA TRP A 173 29.20 19.22 36.60
C TRP A 173 29.71 17.97 37.28
N GLN A 174 30.09 18.12 38.53
CA GLN A 174 30.34 16.99 39.42
C GLN A 174 29.15 16.85 40.38
N PHE A 175 28.59 15.65 40.46
CA PHE A 175 27.59 15.33 41.46
C PHE A 175 28.29 15.01 42.78
N MET A 176 27.89 15.68 43.85
CA MET A 176 28.51 15.55 45.17
C MET A 176 27.69 14.65 46.12
N ASP A 177 26.52 14.23 45.67
CA ASP A 177 25.58 13.31 46.29
C ASP A 177 24.73 12.62 45.21
N ASP A 178 23.86 11.70 45.60
CA ASP A 178 22.97 10.99 44.67
C ASP A 178 22.00 11.97 44.00
N PHE A 179 21.87 11.87 42.68
CA PHE A 179 21.03 12.75 41.87
C PHE A 179 19.72 12.07 41.50
N PHE A 180 18.59 12.69 41.83
CA PHE A 180 17.26 12.16 41.52
C PHE A 180 16.45 13.13 40.66
N CYS A 181 15.97 12.63 39.52
CA CYS A 181 15.01 13.32 38.66
C CYS A 181 13.76 12.45 38.46
N ASN A 182 12.58 12.96 38.79
CA ASN A 182 11.31 12.24 38.61
C ASN A 182 10.82 12.23 37.15
N SER A 183 11.53 12.90 36.25
CA SER A 183 11.16 13.08 34.83
C SER A 183 12.35 12.72 33.92
N ASP A 184 12.43 13.32 32.74
CA ASP A 184 13.50 13.06 31.77
C ASP A 184 14.80 13.76 32.18
N ILE A 185 15.93 13.14 31.87
CA ILE A 185 17.24 13.78 31.83
C ILE A 185 17.72 13.83 30.38
N GLN A 186 18.05 15.02 29.90
CA GLN A 186 18.56 15.28 28.56
C GLN A 186 20.01 15.76 28.68
N HIS A 187 20.97 15.08 28.08
CA HIS A 187 22.40 15.45 28.10
C HIS A 187 22.89 15.73 26.67
N THR A 188 22.84 17.00 26.30
CA THR A 188 23.15 17.51 24.97
C THR A 188 24.49 18.25 24.91
N GLY A 189 25.19 18.41 26.04
CA GLY A 189 26.53 18.99 26.09
C GLY A 189 27.09 19.11 27.52
N GLY A 190 28.40 19.38 27.62
CA GLY A 190 29.13 19.42 28.90
C GLY A 190 29.61 18.05 29.39
N LEU A 191 30.35 18.03 30.50
CA LEU A 191 30.73 16.84 31.26
C LEU A 191 29.74 16.62 32.41
N ILE A 192 29.23 15.39 32.57
CA ILE A 192 28.62 14.90 33.81
C ILE A 192 29.59 13.90 34.43
N GLU A 193 30.08 14.21 35.62
CA GLU A 193 30.93 13.34 36.43
C GLU A 193 30.19 13.00 37.72
N THR A 194 29.76 11.75 37.87
CA THR A 194 28.91 11.37 39.01
C THR A 194 29.68 11.23 40.32
N MET A 195 31.02 11.19 40.28
CA MET A 195 31.87 11.00 41.45
C MET A 195 31.51 9.78 42.30
N ASN A 196 30.99 8.72 41.67
CA ASN A 196 30.50 7.47 42.29
C ASN A 196 29.14 7.59 43.02
N HIS A 197 28.39 8.65 42.78
CA HIS A 197 27.02 8.82 43.27
C HIS A 197 25.99 8.32 42.27
N ASP A 198 24.91 7.71 42.78
CA ASP A 198 23.88 7.11 41.93
C ASP A 198 23.04 8.17 41.22
N ILE A 199 22.57 7.84 40.02
CA ILE A 199 21.58 8.64 39.28
C ILE A 199 20.29 7.85 39.23
N THR A 200 19.18 8.43 39.68
CA THR A 200 17.84 7.83 39.53
C THR A 200 16.98 8.70 38.62
N VAL A 201 16.40 8.06 37.60
CA VAL A 201 15.60 8.71 36.56
C VAL A 201 14.19 8.12 36.55
N GLY A 202 13.19 8.98 36.71
CA GLY A 202 11.78 8.62 36.75
C GLY A 202 11.18 8.32 35.37
N SER A 203 11.82 8.80 34.29
CA SER A 203 11.42 8.62 32.90
C SER A 203 12.65 8.37 32.03
N THR A 204 12.91 9.13 30.96
CA THR A 204 13.93 8.81 29.97
C THR A 204 15.27 9.49 30.30
N PHE A 205 16.38 8.76 30.17
CA PHE A 205 17.71 9.35 30.13
C PHE A 205 18.16 9.39 28.66
N TYR A 206 18.43 10.58 28.12
CA TYR A 206 18.82 10.77 26.73
C TYR A 206 20.12 11.54 26.63
N GLY A 207 21.20 10.90 26.17
CA GLY A 207 22.51 11.54 26.06
C GLY A 207 23.20 11.23 24.74
N HIS A 208 23.69 12.25 24.04
CA HIS A 208 24.31 12.06 22.71
C HIS A 208 25.52 12.96 22.40
N ASP A 209 25.53 14.21 22.89
CA ASP A 209 26.54 15.24 22.52
C ASP A 209 27.42 15.71 23.71
N GLY A 210 27.26 15.13 24.90
CA GLY A 210 28.07 15.42 26.09
C GLY A 210 29.13 14.35 26.44
N ILE A 211 29.77 14.49 27.61
CA ILE A 211 30.73 13.52 28.18
C ILE A 211 30.15 12.97 29.49
N LEU A 212 29.97 11.65 29.61
CA LEU A 212 29.38 11.03 30.80
C LEU A 212 30.38 10.07 31.46
N HIS A 213 30.76 10.39 32.70
CA HIS A 213 31.58 9.53 33.55
C HIS A 213 30.75 9.02 34.73
N LEU A 214 30.49 7.71 34.74
CA LEU A 214 29.70 7.05 35.77
C LEU A 214 30.57 6.48 36.90
N GLY A 215 31.88 6.29 36.71
CA GLY A 215 32.73 5.64 37.71
C GLY A 215 32.15 4.28 38.15
N THR A 216 31.93 4.09 39.45
CA THR A 216 31.26 2.91 40.03
C THR A 216 29.78 3.12 40.36
N SER A 217 29.16 4.16 39.83
CA SER A 217 27.76 4.53 40.16
C SER A 217 26.75 3.58 39.55
N THR A 218 25.52 3.62 40.08
CA THR A 218 24.36 2.98 39.49
C THR A 218 23.48 4.01 38.76
N LEU A 219 23.20 3.77 37.49
CA LEU A 219 22.13 4.45 36.77
C LEU A 219 20.83 3.65 36.91
N LYS A 220 19.87 4.17 37.69
CA LYS A 220 18.60 3.52 37.99
C LYS A 220 17.48 4.12 37.14
N MET A 221 16.91 3.31 36.26
CA MET A 221 15.76 3.69 35.44
C MET A 221 14.49 3.14 36.09
N VAL A 222 13.73 4.03 36.74
CA VAL A 222 12.44 3.68 37.35
C VAL A 222 11.39 3.46 36.27
N ASN A 223 11.41 4.30 35.23
CA ASN A 223 10.62 4.17 34.01
C ASN A 223 11.46 4.59 32.79
N GLY A 224 10.91 4.47 31.58
CA GLY A 224 11.58 4.97 30.36
C GLY A 224 12.86 4.25 29.93
N TRP A 225 13.48 4.74 28.85
CA TRP A 225 14.72 4.19 28.25
C TRP A 225 15.96 4.95 28.70
N ALA A 226 17.11 4.27 28.71
CA ALA A 226 18.42 4.89 28.82
C ALA A 226 19.11 4.92 27.44
N TYR A 227 18.96 6.03 26.72
CA TYR A 227 19.64 6.29 25.46
C TYR A 227 21.04 6.87 25.73
N LEU A 228 22.05 6.01 25.69
CA LEU A 228 23.46 6.31 25.93
C LEU A 228 24.21 6.45 24.58
N TRP A 229 23.85 7.44 23.78
CA TRP A 229 24.34 7.63 22.41
C TRP A 229 25.67 8.40 22.32
N TYR A 230 26.49 8.29 23.36
CA TYR A 230 27.83 8.87 23.43
C TYR A 230 28.80 8.16 22.48
N PRO A 231 29.81 8.85 21.91
CA PRO A 231 30.97 8.15 21.38
C PRO A 231 31.74 7.46 22.52
N PRO A 232 32.41 6.32 22.27
CA PRO A 232 33.14 5.60 23.31
C PRO A 232 34.18 6.41 24.08
N ALA A 233 34.83 7.39 23.43
CA ALA A 233 35.79 8.28 24.08
C ALA A 233 35.15 9.32 25.03
N GLN A 234 33.83 9.44 25.03
CA GLN A 234 33.06 10.37 25.88
C GLN A 234 32.16 9.63 26.88
N PHE A 235 32.32 8.32 27.02
CA PHE A 235 31.54 7.50 27.96
C PHE A 235 32.45 6.61 28.79
N GLU A 236 32.50 6.86 30.09
CA GLU A 236 33.20 6.02 31.06
C GLU A 236 32.19 5.29 31.95
N GLY A 237 31.71 4.14 31.48
CA GLY A 237 30.72 3.30 32.19
C GLY A 237 31.14 1.85 32.42
N ALA A 238 32.36 1.45 32.07
CA ALA A 238 32.77 0.04 32.14
C ALA A 238 32.79 -0.55 33.57
N ASN A 239 32.82 0.28 34.61
CA ASN A 239 32.78 -0.12 36.02
C ASN A 239 31.42 0.16 36.69
N SER A 240 30.44 0.68 35.94
CA SER A 240 29.15 1.11 36.48
C SER A 240 28.14 -0.02 36.52
N LYS A 241 26.99 0.24 37.15
CA LYS A 241 25.81 -0.63 37.12
C LYS A 241 24.63 0.11 36.48
N ILE A 242 23.80 -0.61 35.74
CA ILE A 242 22.49 -0.11 35.28
C ILE A 242 21.40 -1.03 35.84
N GLU A 243 20.34 -0.43 36.38
CA GLU A 243 19.16 -1.15 36.90
C GLU A 243 17.89 -0.67 36.17
N LEU A 244 17.07 -1.62 35.70
CA LEU A 244 15.83 -1.35 34.95
C LEU A 244 14.61 -1.94 35.66
N TYR A 245 13.59 -1.11 35.93
CA TYR A 245 12.44 -1.51 36.77
C TYR A 245 11.07 -1.61 36.08
N SER A 246 10.82 -1.04 34.89
CA SER A 246 9.43 -0.98 34.34
C SER A 246 9.27 -1.16 32.80
N GLY A 247 9.98 -2.11 32.20
CA GLY A 247 9.62 -2.66 30.88
C GLY A 247 10.43 -2.15 29.68
N ASN A 248 11.39 -1.24 29.90
CA ASN A 248 12.19 -0.58 28.86
C ASN A 248 13.68 -1.00 28.91
N GLY A 249 14.52 -0.45 28.03
CA GLY A 249 15.90 -0.89 27.81
C GLY A 249 16.98 0.19 27.90
N VAL A 250 18.22 -0.26 27.75
CA VAL A 250 19.42 0.56 27.53
C VAL A 250 19.80 0.48 26.06
N GLN A 251 20.10 1.62 25.44
CA GLN A 251 20.46 1.69 24.03
C GLN A 251 21.70 2.56 23.79
N GLY A 252 22.71 2.00 23.12
CA GLY A 252 23.85 2.74 22.57
C GLY A 252 23.57 3.36 21.19
N ALA A 253 24.49 4.14 20.63
CA ALA A 253 24.27 4.78 19.32
C ALA A 253 24.36 3.79 18.15
N TRP A 254 23.24 3.56 17.46
CA TRP A 254 23.10 2.65 16.31
C TRP A 254 23.77 3.12 15.00
N TYR A 255 24.32 4.33 14.95
CA TYR A 255 24.99 4.85 13.75
C TYR A 255 26.51 4.98 13.93
N ARG A 256 27.05 4.59 15.10
CA ARG A 256 28.47 4.72 15.42
C ARG A 256 29.22 3.40 15.16
N PRO A 257 30.46 3.45 14.65
CA PRO A 257 31.25 2.26 14.30
C PRO A 257 31.88 1.54 15.49
N THR A 258 31.71 2.05 16.72
CA THR A 258 32.20 1.43 17.95
C THR A 258 31.15 1.61 19.04
N ALA A 259 30.77 0.52 19.69
CA ALA A 259 29.82 0.52 20.79
C ALA A 259 30.49 1.00 22.08
N ILE A 260 29.71 1.66 22.95
CA ILE A 260 30.13 1.97 24.32
C ILE A 260 30.18 0.69 25.17
N THR A 261 30.91 0.70 26.28
CA THR A 261 30.97 -0.42 27.22
C THR A 261 30.37 -0.04 28.56
N ILE A 262 29.30 -0.73 28.95
CA ILE A 262 28.71 -0.66 30.30
C ILE A 262 29.35 -1.73 31.20
N GLY A 263 29.29 -1.53 32.53
CA GLY A 263 29.75 -2.53 33.49
C GLY A 263 28.77 -3.70 33.61
N SER A 264 27.79 -3.60 34.50
CA SER A 264 26.76 -4.65 34.70
C SER A 264 25.34 -4.13 34.47
N LEU A 265 24.42 -5.03 34.12
CA LEU A 265 23.00 -4.76 33.93
C LEU A 265 22.15 -5.73 34.75
N GLU A 266 21.23 -5.20 35.53
CA GLU A 266 20.15 -5.95 36.20
C GLU A 266 18.79 -5.44 35.70
N ALA A 267 18.04 -6.32 35.02
CA ALA A 267 16.75 -5.99 34.41
C ALA A 267 15.62 -6.79 35.08
N PHE A 268 14.82 -6.12 35.91
CA PHE A 268 13.80 -6.77 36.76
C PHE A 268 12.44 -6.94 36.08
N ASN A 269 12.11 -6.06 35.14
CA ASN A 269 10.85 -6.09 34.43
C ASN A 269 11.12 -5.55 33.03
N THR A 270 11.25 -6.42 32.04
CA THR A 270 11.46 -6.10 30.63
C THR A 270 10.41 -6.81 29.78
N SER A 271 10.30 -6.42 28.51
CA SER A 271 9.42 -7.05 27.54
C SER A 271 10.24 -7.60 26.36
N TYR A 272 9.65 -8.42 25.50
CA TYR A 272 10.32 -8.95 24.29
C TYR A 272 10.75 -7.90 23.24
N ILE A 273 10.47 -6.62 23.49
CA ILE A 273 10.87 -5.47 22.66
C ILE A 273 11.88 -4.55 23.38
N ALA A 274 12.28 -4.87 24.62
CA ALA A 274 13.12 -4.03 25.46
C ALA A 274 14.20 -4.84 26.20
N GLY A 275 15.34 -4.22 26.46
CA GLY A 275 16.46 -4.86 27.15
C GLY A 275 17.78 -4.17 26.84
N LEU A 276 18.72 -4.87 26.20
CA LEU A 276 20.06 -4.34 25.91
C LEU A 276 20.27 -4.13 24.41
N GLN A 277 20.56 -2.91 23.98
CA GLN A 277 20.73 -2.59 22.57
C GLN A 277 22.03 -1.84 22.29
N TYR A 278 22.80 -2.29 21.30
CA TYR A 278 23.93 -1.56 20.71
C TYR A 278 25.07 -1.18 21.68
N VAL A 279 25.34 -2.00 22.69
CA VAL A 279 26.39 -1.78 23.71
C VAL A 279 27.20 -3.05 23.97
N ASN A 280 28.45 -2.88 24.44
CA ASN A 280 29.24 -3.95 25.05
C ASN A 280 28.96 -4.01 26.56
N SER A 281 29.19 -5.16 27.19
CA SER A 281 29.09 -5.30 28.65
C SER A 281 30.33 -5.96 29.24
N ALA A 282 31.04 -5.25 30.12
CA ALA A 282 32.25 -5.70 30.82
C ALA A 282 31.95 -6.69 31.96
N GLY A 283 30.73 -6.69 32.48
CA GLY A 283 30.28 -7.52 33.60
C GLY A 283 29.05 -8.36 33.26
N THR A 284 28.30 -8.73 34.30
CA THR A 284 27.10 -9.57 34.15
C THR A 284 25.91 -8.76 33.63
N VAL A 285 25.20 -9.32 32.67
CA VAL A 285 23.92 -8.87 32.14
C VAL A 285 22.89 -9.94 32.51
N ARG A 286 21.97 -9.60 33.42
CA ARG A 286 20.93 -10.51 33.89
C ARG A 286 19.54 -9.95 33.59
N PHE A 287 18.72 -10.79 32.98
CA PHE A 287 17.30 -10.52 32.73
C PHE A 287 16.44 -11.46 33.57
N HIS A 288 15.67 -10.90 34.51
CA HIS A 288 14.74 -11.64 35.37
C HIS A 288 13.37 -11.90 34.70
N GLY A 289 12.99 -11.03 33.75
CA GLY A 289 11.80 -11.17 32.91
C GLY A 289 12.14 -11.43 31.45
N PRO A 290 11.13 -11.59 30.58
CA PRO A 290 11.34 -11.65 29.13
C PRO A 290 12.09 -10.42 28.62
N ALA A 291 13.01 -10.59 27.67
CA ALA A 291 13.87 -9.49 27.24
C ALA A 291 14.27 -9.56 25.76
N ALA A 292 14.75 -8.44 25.24
CA ALA A 292 15.42 -8.33 23.95
C ALA A 292 16.89 -7.94 24.10
N MET A 293 17.76 -8.57 23.32
CA MET A 293 19.15 -8.18 23.15
C MET A 293 19.44 -7.96 21.67
N VAL A 294 19.90 -6.76 21.30
CA VAL A 294 20.00 -6.33 19.90
C VAL A 294 21.35 -5.69 19.64
N SER A 295 22.15 -6.25 18.73
CA SER A 295 23.36 -5.57 18.23
C SER A 295 23.08 -4.76 16.96
N ASN A 296 24.01 -3.90 16.57
CA ASN A 296 23.81 -2.94 15.46
C ASN A 296 24.44 -3.43 14.14
N PHE A 297 23.83 -3.02 13.03
CA PHE A 297 24.11 -3.38 11.63
C PHE A 297 25.32 -2.71 10.98
N THR A 298 25.78 -1.58 11.51
CA THR A 298 26.83 -0.74 10.88
C THR A 298 28.18 -0.76 11.61
N ILE A 299 28.29 -1.52 12.70
CA ILE A 299 29.53 -1.60 13.48
C ILE A 299 30.45 -2.65 12.83
N PRO A 300 31.69 -2.32 12.43
CA PRO A 300 32.68 -3.31 11.98
C PRO A 300 33.09 -4.32 13.07
N GLN A 301 32.65 -4.14 14.31
CA GLN A 301 32.92 -5.01 15.45
C GLN A 301 31.62 -5.49 16.08
N THR A 302 31.45 -6.80 16.16
CA THR A 302 30.36 -7.45 16.89
C THR A 302 30.47 -7.14 18.39
N PRO A 303 29.41 -6.69 19.08
CA PRO A 303 29.46 -6.43 20.52
C PRO A 303 29.87 -7.66 21.32
N LEU A 304 30.67 -7.44 22.36
CA LEU A 304 31.13 -8.48 23.28
C LEU A 304 30.43 -8.36 24.63
N HIS A 305 29.91 -9.48 25.11
CA HIS A 305 29.26 -9.61 26.40
C HIS A 305 29.95 -10.68 27.25
N HIS A 306 30.41 -10.29 28.45
CA HIS A 306 31.18 -11.18 29.32
C HIS A 306 30.33 -12.26 30.02
N ASN A 307 29.13 -11.96 30.51
CA ASN A 307 28.28 -12.96 31.15
C ASN A 307 26.79 -12.61 31.01
N VAL A 308 26.08 -13.32 30.13
CA VAL A 308 24.67 -13.07 29.83
C VAL A 308 23.80 -14.20 30.37
N ILE A 309 22.80 -13.85 31.18
CA ILE A 309 21.88 -14.79 31.82
C ILE A 309 20.44 -14.37 31.53
N PHE A 310 19.70 -15.25 30.87
CA PHE A 310 18.27 -15.12 30.67
C PHE A 310 17.53 -16.09 31.59
N GLU A 311 16.77 -15.57 32.57
CA GLU A 311 15.94 -16.38 33.46
C GLU A 311 14.56 -16.71 32.85
N LYS A 312 14.19 -16.01 31.77
CA LYS A 312 12.98 -16.21 30.96
C LYS A 312 13.33 -16.16 29.47
N GLY A 313 12.39 -16.57 28.61
CA GLY A 313 12.58 -16.54 27.16
C GLY A 313 12.96 -15.15 26.64
N ALA A 314 13.76 -15.11 25.57
CA ALA A 314 14.32 -13.87 25.06
C ALA A 314 14.33 -13.80 23.53
N ARG A 315 14.33 -12.56 23.01
CA ARG A 315 14.62 -12.25 21.63
C ARG A 315 16.08 -11.80 21.50
N ILE A 316 16.85 -12.39 20.59
CA ILE A 316 18.24 -12.01 20.35
C ILE A 316 18.40 -11.67 18.86
N ASP A 317 18.70 -10.42 18.56
CA ASP A 317 18.81 -9.97 17.18
C ASP A 317 20.26 -9.64 16.82
N ASN A 318 20.59 -9.90 15.56
CA ASN A 318 21.87 -9.58 14.91
C ASN A 318 23.07 -10.26 15.60
N ALA A 319 24.28 -10.03 15.11
CA ALA A 319 25.45 -10.75 15.60
C ALA A 319 25.87 -10.31 17.00
N ASN A 320 26.12 -11.25 17.92
CA ASN A 320 26.65 -10.96 19.26
C ASN A 320 27.78 -11.94 19.60
N ASN A 321 28.76 -11.47 20.37
CA ASN A 321 29.84 -12.29 20.91
C ASN A 321 29.64 -12.48 22.42
N PHE A 322 29.89 -13.69 22.92
CA PHE A 322 29.71 -14.05 24.32
C PHE A 322 30.94 -14.78 24.87
N ASP A 323 31.43 -14.33 26.03
CA ASP A 323 32.30 -15.16 26.87
C ASP A 323 31.47 -16.20 27.63
N ALA A 324 30.28 -15.84 28.11
CA ALA A 324 29.37 -16.79 28.75
C ALA A 324 27.91 -16.46 28.42
N LEU A 325 27.17 -17.44 27.92
CA LEU A 325 25.75 -17.35 27.61
C LEU A 325 24.98 -18.45 28.35
N THR A 326 23.93 -18.08 29.08
CA THR A 326 23.06 -19.04 29.80
C THR A 326 21.60 -18.89 29.39
N PHE A 327 21.02 -20.00 28.92
CA PHE A 327 19.60 -20.18 28.66
C PHE A 327 18.98 -21.09 29.72
N THR A 328 17.93 -20.61 30.38
CA THR A 328 17.15 -21.34 31.37
C THR A 328 16.19 -22.33 30.71
N ALA A 329 16.00 -23.50 31.34
CA ALA A 329 15.09 -24.57 30.91
C ALA A 329 13.62 -24.13 30.79
N GLY A 330 12.87 -24.78 29.90
CA GLY A 330 11.44 -24.51 29.69
C GLY A 330 11.13 -23.17 29.03
N GLN A 331 12.12 -22.54 28.38
CA GLN A 331 11.99 -21.21 27.76
C GLN A 331 12.26 -21.26 26.25
N THR A 332 11.65 -20.31 25.54
CA THR A 332 11.84 -20.11 24.09
C THR A 332 12.73 -18.91 23.83
N TYR A 333 13.76 -19.11 23.00
CA TYR A 333 14.72 -18.11 22.54
C TYR A 333 14.59 -17.95 21.03
N THR A 334 14.20 -16.76 20.59
CA THR A 334 13.98 -16.46 19.17
C THR A 334 15.09 -15.54 18.67
N ILE A 335 15.76 -15.95 17.59
CA ILE A 335 16.92 -15.25 17.05
C ILE A 335 16.58 -14.65 15.70
N GLY A 336 16.82 -13.35 15.52
CA GLY A 336 16.36 -12.65 14.33
C GLY A 336 17.32 -11.61 13.79
N GLN A 337 16.82 -10.91 12.78
CA GLN A 337 17.39 -9.67 12.29
C GLN A 337 16.34 -8.57 12.40
N VAL A 338 16.75 -7.35 12.74
CA VAL A 338 15.85 -6.17 12.68
C VAL A 338 15.83 -5.55 11.27
N SER A 339 16.77 -5.90 10.37
CA SER A 339 16.82 -5.43 8.97
C SER A 339 17.41 -6.48 8.02
N ALA A 340 16.81 -6.62 6.83
CA ALA A 340 17.21 -7.58 5.80
C ALA A 340 18.50 -7.22 5.04
N ASP A 341 18.93 -5.95 5.11
CA ASP A 341 20.09 -5.45 4.35
C ASP A 341 21.45 -5.94 4.89
N TYR A 342 21.47 -6.54 6.09
CA TYR A 342 22.70 -6.89 6.82
C TYR A 342 22.56 -8.25 7.52
N PRO A 343 22.74 -9.37 6.79
CA PRO A 343 22.29 -10.71 7.21
C PRO A 343 23.18 -11.39 8.27
N ASN A 344 24.00 -10.65 9.02
CA ASN A 344 24.89 -11.26 10.00
C ASN A 344 24.15 -11.57 11.31
N MET A 345 23.62 -12.79 11.42
CA MET A 345 22.86 -13.29 12.58
C MET A 345 23.67 -14.26 13.46
N LYS A 346 25.00 -14.07 13.53
CA LYS A 346 25.90 -14.97 14.26
C LYS A 346 25.87 -14.73 15.77
N GLN A 347 25.46 -15.73 16.54
CA GLN A 347 25.68 -15.79 17.99
C GLN A 347 26.97 -16.57 18.25
N THR A 348 28.06 -15.86 18.55
CA THR A 348 29.40 -16.46 18.67
C THR A 348 29.81 -16.61 20.12
N ILE A 349 30.11 -17.84 20.53
CA ILE A 349 30.83 -18.11 21.78
C ILE A 349 32.32 -17.98 21.49
N VAL A 350 32.96 -16.97 22.05
CA VAL A 350 34.36 -16.64 21.76
C VAL A 350 35.34 -17.52 22.54
N SER A 351 36.62 -17.45 22.20
CA SER A 351 37.69 -18.27 22.80
C SER A 351 37.72 -18.21 24.33
N GLY A 352 37.71 -19.39 24.96
CA GLY A 352 37.63 -19.55 26.42
C GLY A 352 36.21 -19.44 26.99
N GLY A 353 35.21 -19.19 26.15
CA GLY A 353 33.84 -18.98 26.58
C GLY A 353 33.01 -20.24 26.81
N THR A 354 31.77 -20.07 27.28
CA THR A 354 30.82 -21.15 27.57
C THR A 354 29.41 -20.83 27.08
N PHE A 355 28.67 -21.88 26.71
CA PHE A 355 27.23 -21.81 26.45
C PHE A 355 26.53 -22.89 27.26
N THR A 356 25.62 -22.47 28.15
CA THR A 356 24.87 -23.35 29.04
C THR A 356 23.39 -23.32 28.65
N ALA A 357 22.90 -24.44 28.12
CA ALA A 357 21.49 -24.67 27.83
C ALA A 357 21.17 -26.13 28.15
N MET A 358 20.73 -26.39 29.38
CA MET A 358 20.52 -27.75 29.91
C MET A 358 19.06 -27.91 30.34
N GLY A 359 18.23 -28.49 29.48
CA GLY A 359 16.91 -29.04 29.85
C GLY A 359 17.03 -30.48 30.38
N ALA A 360 15.95 -31.03 30.94
CA ALA A 360 15.93 -32.39 31.50
C ALA A 360 15.03 -33.40 30.75
N GLY A 361 14.62 -33.11 29.52
CA GLY A 361 13.92 -34.07 28.64
C GLY A 361 12.46 -34.32 29.02
N THR A 362 11.94 -33.63 30.04
CA THR A 362 10.51 -33.52 30.29
C THR A 362 9.93 -32.41 29.43
N CYS A 363 8.66 -32.52 29.03
CA CYS A 363 8.08 -31.57 28.08
C CYS A 363 8.03 -30.11 28.58
N SER A 364 8.09 -29.87 29.90
CA SER A 364 8.16 -28.54 30.53
C SER A 364 9.58 -27.98 30.67
N GLU A 365 10.62 -28.78 30.42
CA GLU A 365 12.01 -28.35 30.59
C GLU A 365 12.78 -28.23 29.26
N PHE A 366 12.16 -28.51 28.11
CA PHE A 366 12.77 -28.27 26.81
C PHE A 366 13.10 -26.79 26.62
N ILE A 367 14.29 -26.54 26.08
CA ILE A 367 14.71 -25.22 25.62
C ILE A 367 14.42 -25.16 24.13
N THR A 368 13.65 -24.17 23.67
CA THR A 368 13.44 -23.98 22.23
C THR A 368 14.34 -22.85 21.74
N ILE A 369 15.17 -23.12 20.72
CA ILE A 369 15.95 -22.10 20.02
C ILE A 369 15.51 -22.12 18.56
N ARG A 370 15.05 -20.98 18.07
CA ARG A 370 14.55 -20.88 16.70
C ARG A 370 14.90 -19.56 16.03
N SER A 371 14.86 -19.56 14.70
CA SER A 371 14.87 -18.31 13.95
C SER A 371 13.57 -17.50 14.16
N TRP A 372 13.66 -16.18 14.00
CA TRP A 372 12.51 -15.28 13.99
C TRP A 372 11.65 -15.49 12.75
N GLN A 373 12.29 -15.78 11.62
CA GLN A 373 11.63 -15.93 10.33
C GLN A 373 11.78 -17.36 9.86
N TYR A 374 10.71 -18.12 9.97
CA TYR A 374 10.68 -19.53 9.58
C TYR A 374 11.27 -19.74 8.19
N GLY A 375 12.14 -20.73 8.10
CA GLY A 375 12.82 -21.10 6.89
C GLY A 375 14.04 -20.27 6.54
N THR A 376 14.47 -19.35 7.42
CA THR A 376 15.70 -18.55 7.31
C THR A 376 16.62 -18.89 8.47
N ALA A 377 17.70 -19.62 8.21
CA ALA A 377 18.57 -20.10 9.27
C ALA A 377 19.39 -18.97 9.93
N VAL A 378 19.42 -18.97 11.25
CA VAL A 378 20.38 -18.20 12.06
C VAL A 378 21.65 -19.03 12.31
N ARG A 379 22.71 -18.40 12.82
CA ARG A 379 24.01 -19.08 13.03
C ARG A 379 24.41 -19.01 14.49
N PHE A 380 24.67 -20.16 15.09
CA PHE A 380 25.41 -20.29 16.34
C PHE A 380 26.84 -20.72 16.03
N VAL A 381 27.82 -20.03 16.59
CA VAL A 381 29.23 -20.27 16.31
C VAL A 381 29.93 -20.67 17.60
N ASN A 382 30.59 -21.83 17.62
CA ASN A 382 31.42 -22.26 18.74
C ASN A 382 32.92 -22.11 18.41
N ASP A 383 33.50 -21.00 18.86
CA ASP A 383 34.93 -20.72 18.79
C ASP A 383 35.57 -20.74 20.19
N SER A 384 34.93 -21.44 21.14
CA SER A 384 35.33 -21.45 22.56
C SER A 384 36.66 -22.17 22.83
N GLY A 385 37.15 -22.98 21.89
CA GLY A 385 38.29 -23.86 22.08
C GLY A 385 37.94 -25.23 22.67
N ASN A 386 36.67 -25.49 23.00
CA ASN A 386 36.17 -26.79 23.44
C ASN A 386 34.83 -27.14 22.76
N ASP A 387 34.51 -28.43 22.68
CA ASP A 387 33.17 -28.85 22.27
C ASP A 387 32.15 -28.43 23.34
N ILE A 388 31.00 -27.94 22.90
CA ILE A 388 29.91 -27.48 23.76
C ILE A 388 28.74 -28.46 23.61
N THR A 389 28.30 -29.01 24.74
CA THR A 389 27.11 -29.86 24.80
C THR A 389 25.96 -29.10 25.47
N VAL A 390 24.85 -29.00 24.75
CA VAL A 390 23.54 -28.59 25.28
C VAL A 390 22.65 -29.83 25.43
N GLY A 391 21.64 -29.76 26.30
CA GLY A 391 20.76 -30.89 26.61
C GLY A 391 19.30 -30.53 26.39
N CYS A 392 18.55 -31.42 25.74
CA CYS A 392 17.10 -31.31 25.54
C CYS A 392 16.69 -29.98 24.88
N VAL A 393 17.37 -29.63 23.78
CA VAL A 393 17.10 -28.42 23.02
C VAL A 393 16.32 -28.75 21.74
N ILE A 394 15.22 -28.05 21.51
CA ILE A 394 14.47 -28.06 20.25
C ILE A 394 15.08 -26.98 19.35
N LEU A 395 15.54 -27.37 18.16
CA LEU A 395 16.13 -26.45 17.18
C LEU A 395 15.24 -26.30 15.94
N GLU A 396 15.00 -25.07 15.50
CA GLU A 396 14.30 -24.74 14.25
C GLU A 396 15.06 -23.62 13.50
N ASP A 397 15.59 -23.92 12.31
CA ASP A 397 16.35 -22.97 11.50
C ASP A 397 17.59 -22.39 12.23
N VAL A 398 18.40 -23.23 12.86
CA VAL A 398 19.61 -22.84 13.59
C VAL A 398 20.81 -23.63 13.08
N HIS A 399 21.68 -22.99 12.28
CA HIS A 399 22.94 -23.60 11.83
C HIS A 399 24.01 -23.49 12.91
N ALA A 400 24.80 -24.55 13.08
CA ALA A 400 26.02 -24.52 13.89
C ALA A 400 27.26 -24.37 13.00
N GLU A 401 28.16 -23.49 13.42
CA GLU A 401 29.46 -23.22 12.79
C GLU A 401 30.56 -23.08 13.86
N GLY A 402 31.79 -22.82 13.42
CA GLY A 402 32.93 -22.52 14.30
C GLY A 402 34.03 -23.58 14.25
N ASP A 403 35.07 -23.35 15.04
CA ASP A 403 36.24 -24.23 15.13
C ASP A 403 35.98 -25.50 15.98
N ASN A 404 34.93 -25.50 16.81
CA ASN A 404 34.60 -26.58 17.73
C ASN A 404 33.15 -27.08 17.57
N ALA A 405 32.85 -28.30 18.03
CA ALA A 405 31.54 -28.90 17.83
C ALA A 405 30.47 -28.29 18.75
N LEU A 406 29.25 -28.17 18.22
CA LEU A 406 28.03 -27.92 18.96
C LEU A 406 27.20 -29.20 18.98
N ILE A 407 27.02 -29.76 20.18
CA ILE A 407 26.37 -31.05 20.40
C ILE A 407 25.05 -30.81 21.12
N ASN A 408 23.97 -31.31 20.56
CA ASN A 408 22.65 -31.32 21.18
C ASN A 408 22.32 -32.74 21.64
N ASN A 409 22.48 -33.00 22.94
CA ASN A 409 22.19 -34.29 23.54
C ASN A 409 20.71 -34.38 23.91
N ASP A 410 20.03 -35.46 23.51
CA ASP A 410 18.59 -35.65 23.73
C ASP A 410 17.73 -34.51 23.14
N GLY A 411 18.18 -33.97 22.01
CA GLY A 411 17.55 -32.84 21.32
C GLY A 411 16.58 -33.24 20.21
N VAL A 412 15.83 -32.25 19.70
CA VAL A 412 14.84 -32.41 18.62
C VAL A 412 15.22 -31.51 17.45
N ASP A 413 15.29 -32.08 16.24
CA ASP A 413 15.58 -31.38 14.99
C ASP A 413 14.28 -31.13 14.22
N LEU A 414 13.81 -29.88 14.19
CA LEU A 414 12.62 -29.47 13.42
C LEU A 414 12.95 -29.07 11.96
N GLY A 415 14.18 -29.35 11.51
CA GLY A 415 14.65 -29.09 10.16
C GLY A 415 15.48 -27.80 10.02
N ASN A 416 16.30 -27.78 8.98
CA ASN A 416 17.20 -26.68 8.63
C ASN A 416 18.23 -26.31 9.72
N ASN A 417 18.71 -27.29 10.48
CA ASN A 417 19.70 -27.12 11.57
C ASN A 417 21.09 -27.67 11.23
N THR A 418 21.66 -27.29 10.07
CA THR A 418 22.93 -27.89 9.62
C THR A 418 24.11 -27.58 10.55
N GLY A 419 25.03 -28.54 10.73
CA GLY A 419 26.27 -28.37 11.50
C GLY A 419 26.17 -28.79 12.98
N TRP A 420 24.97 -28.96 13.52
CA TRP A 420 24.77 -29.51 14.86
C TRP A 420 24.99 -31.02 14.88
N ILE A 421 25.54 -31.54 15.97
CA ILE A 421 25.64 -32.98 16.22
C ILE A 421 24.53 -33.35 17.21
N PHE A 422 23.54 -34.12 16.76
CA PHE A 422 22.52 -34.68 17.64
C PHE A 422 23.00 -36.03 18.21
N VAL A 423 23.01 -36.15 19.54
CA VAL A 423 23.34 -37.39 20.26
C VAL A 423 22.09 -37.85 20.98
N ASP A 424 21.74 -39.13 20.84
CA ASP A 424 20.53 -39.73 21.41
C ASP A 424 19.25 -38.89 21.14
N PRO A 425 18.94 -38.55 19.86
CA PRO A 425 17.86 -37.61 19.54
C PRO A 425 16.53 -38.06 20.16
N HIS A 426 15.84 -37.12 20.78
CA HIS A 426 14.64 -37.38 21.55
C HIS A 426 13.51 -37.87 20.63
N GLY A 427 12.83 -38.97 20.99
CA GLY A 427 11.64 -39.43 20.29
C GLY A 427 10.42 -38.57 20.61
N ALA A 428 9.42 -38.48 19.75
CA ALA A 428 8.22 -37.71 20.09
C ALA A 428 7.55 -38.28 21.36
N MET A 429 7.15 -37.40 22.29
CA MET A 429 6.42 -37.78 23.51
C MET A 429 4.93 -37.75 23.26
N ASP A 430 4.21 -38.77 23.72
CA ASP A 430 2.76 -38.83 23.58
C ASP A 430 2.07 -38.15 24.78
N LEU A 431 1.23 -37.14 24.49
CA LEU A 431 0.38 -36.46 25.46
C LEU A 431 -1.10 -36.67 25.10
N TYR A 432 -1.91 -36.96 26.12
CA TYR A 432 -3.33 -37.22 25.99
C TYR A 432 -4.13 -36.13 26.69
N TRP A 433 -5.13 -35.56 26.00
CA TRP A 433 -6.06 -34.60 26.61
C TRP A 433 -6.99 -35.31 27.60
N VAL A 434 -7.25 -34.72 28.76
CA VAL A 434 -8.14 -35.22 29.83
C VAL A 434 -8.95 -34.10 30.48
N GLY A 435 -10.03 -34.45 31.18
CA GLY A 435 -10.77 -33.51 32.03
C GLY A 435 -11.92 -32.75 31.36
N GLY A 436 -12.24 -33.04 30.09
CA GLY A 436 -13.33 -32.38 29.35
C GLY A 436 -12.92 -31.00 28.83
N ALA A 437 -13.83 -30.03 28.89
CA ALA A 437 -13.56 -28.65 28.47
C ALA A 437 -12.41 -28.02 29.28
N GLY A 438 -11.61 -27.16 28.63
CA GLY A 438 -10.44 -26.54 29.25
C GLY A 438 -9.63 -25.67 28.30
N ASP A 439 -8.50 -25.17 28.80
CA ASP A 439 -7.58 -24.34 28.04
C ASP A 439 -6.36 -25.17 27.62
N TRP A 440 -5.91 -25.03 26.37
CA TRP A 440 -4.79 -25.80 25.83
C TRP A 440 -3.51 -25.66 26.68
N ASP A 441 -3.27 -24.46 27.18
CA ASP A 441 -2.07 -24.12 27.96
C ASP A 441 -2.20 -24.52 29.45
N ASP A 442 -3.31 -25.16 29.87
CA ASP A 442 -3.43 -25.73 31.22
C ASP A 442 -2.72 -27.09 31.27
N PRO A 443 -1.58 -27.21 31.98
CA PRO A 443 -0.85 -28.48 32.08
C PRO A 443 -1.66 -29.59 32.76
N CYS A 444 -2.73 -29.26 33.49
CA CYS A 444 -3.58 -30.24 34.14
C CYS A 444 -4.59 -30.92 33.19
N HIS A 445 -4.71 -30.45 31.94
CA HIS A 445 -5.48 -31.12 30.89
C HIS A 445 -4.64 -32.10 30.07
N TRP A 446 -3.35 -32.22 30.36
CA TRP A 446 -2.44 -33.13 29.66
C TRP A 446 -1.90 -34.23 30.59
N THR A 447 -1.74 -35.43 30.04
CA THR A 447 -1.12 -36.57 30.73
C THR A 447 -0.31 -37.41 29.77
N THR A 448 0.78 -38.03 30.24
CA THR A 448 1.49 -39.07 29.49
C THR A 448 0.82 -40.45 29.60
N ASP A 449 -0.25 -40.59 30.40
CA ASP A 449 -0.98 -41.85 30.56
C ASP A 449 -2.08 -42.02 29.49
N PRO A 450 -1.97 -43.00 28.57
CA PRO A 450 -2.97 -43.24 27.53
C PRO A 450 -4.37 -43.60 28.08
N LEU A 451 -4.48 -44.00 29.35
CA LEU A 451 -5.76 -44.30 29.99
C LEU A 451 -6.53 -43.06 30.47
N GLY A 452 -5.93 -41.88 30.39
CA GLY A 452 -6.60 -40.61 30.70
C GLY A 452 -6.89 -40.39 32.19
N THR A 453 -5.99 -40.85 33.07
CA THR A 453 -6.04 -40.45 34.49
C THR A 453 -5.75 -38.94 34.65
N VAL A 454 -6.10 -38.35 35.81
CA VAL A 454 -5.97 -36.90 36.10
C VAL A 454 -4.62 -36.37 35.58
N GLY A 455 -4.66 -35.22 34.88
CA GLY A 455 -3.46 -34.61 34.28
C GLY A 455 -2.35 -34.49 35.30
N ASP A 456 -1.14 -34.86 34.90
CA ASP A 456 0.01 -34.85 35.79
C ASP A 456 0.41 -33.42 36.22
N CYS A 457 -0.24 -32.40 35.62
CA CYS A 457 -0.05 -30.97 35.85
C CYS A 457 1.41 -30.53 35.66
N ASN A 458 2.18 -31.28 34.87
CA ASN A 458 3.62 -31.06 34.69
C ASN A 458 3.98 -30.57 33.29
N CYS A 459 3.04 -30.59 32.34
CA CYS A 459 3.38 -30.63 30.93
C CYS A 459 2.34 -29.94 30.03
N THR A 460 2.79 -29.07 29.13
CA THR A 460 1.99 -28.54 28.00
C THR A 460 2.62 -28.97 26.68
N PRO A 461 1.84 -29.24 25.62
CA PRO A 461 2.38 -29.67 24.33
C PRO A 461 3.37 -28.67 23.72
N ASN A 462 4.37 -29.22 23.02
CA ASN A 462 5.35 -28.47 22.26
C ASN A 462 5.71 -29.25 20.97
N ALA A 463 6.64 -28.73 20.17
CA ALA A 463 7.01 -29.34 18.89
C ALA A 463 7.62 -30.76 18.99
N ALA A 464 8.00 -31.22 20.19
CA ALA A 464 8.48 -32.58 20.46
C ALA A 464 7.37 -33.54 20.92
N THR A 465 6.12 -33.09 21.05
CA THR A 465 5.02 -33.90 21.57
C THR A 465 4.01 -34.24 20.49
N ASN A 466 3.58 -35.49 20.43
CA ASN A 466 2.34 -35.90 19.75
C ASN A 466 1.17 -35.70 20.71
N VAL A 467 0.06 -35.19 20.21
CA VAL A 467 -1.14 -34.97 21.02
C VAL A 467 -2.29 -35.84 20.54
N PHE A 468 -2.99 -36.44 21.50
CA PHE A 468 -4.06 -37.39 21.25
C PHE A 468 -5.34 -36.98 21.98
N PHE A 469 -6.44 -36.96 21.23
CA PHE A 469 -7.79 -36.81 21.76
C PHE A 469 -8.52 -38.14 21.60
N THR A 470 -9.00 -38.69 22.72
CA THR A 470 -9.51 -40.05 22.78
C THR A 470 -10.87 -40.10 23.47
N ALA A 471 -11.48 -41.28 23.56
CA ALA A 471 -12.69 -41.50 24.35
C ALA A 471 -12.49 -41.19 25.86
N ASN A 472 -11.24 -41.17 26.34
CA ASN A 472 -10.91 -40.85 27.73
C ASN A 472 -10.70 -39.35 27.97
N SER A 473 -10.86 -38.50 26.94
CA SER A 473 -10.65 -37.06 27.06
C SER A 473 -11.67 -36.32 27.94
N GLY A 474 -12.73 -37.02 28.37
CA GLY A 474 -13.66 -36.52 29.39
C GLY A 474 -14.83 -35.70 28.84
N PHE A 475 -14.98 -35.64 27.51
CA PHE A 475 -16.09 -34.93 26.87
C PHE A 475 -17.42 -35.67 26.99
N SER A 476 -18.50 -34.90 27.15
CA SER A 476 -19.87 -35.37 27.24
C SER A 476 -20.32 -36.00 25.91
N PRO A 477 -20.92 -37.20 25.90
CA PRO A 477 -21.49 -37.78 24.69
C PRO A 477 -22.78 -37.07 24.23
N ASN A 478 -23.30 -36.10 24.99
CA ASN A 478 -24.52 -35.37 24.65
C ASN A 478 -24.20 -34.27 23.63
N PRO A 479 -24.72 -34.33 22.39
CA PRO A 479 -24.43 -33.35 21.34
C PRO A 479 -24.92 -31.92 21.64
N SER A 480 -25.68 -31.73 22.71
CA SER A 480 -26.18 -30.42 23.16
C SER A 480 -25.17 -29.67 24.05
N ASP A 481 -24.19 -30.39 24.61
CA ASP A 481 -23.16 -29.82 25.46
C ASP A 481 -22.01 -29.35 24.56
N VAL A 482 -21.81 -28.03 24.45
CA VAL A 482 -20.68 -27.48 23.70
C VAL A 482 -19.50 -27.35 24.66
N GLU A 483 -18.53 -28.24 24.50
CA GLU A 483 -17.30 -28.25 25.29
C GLU A 483 -16.14 -27.71 24.46
N TYR A 484 -15.54 -26.63 24.96
CA TYR A 484 -14.45 -25.96 24.27
C TYR A 484 -13.09 -26.44 24.78
N ILE A 485 -12.19 -26.67 23.83
CA ILE A 485 -10.75 -26.57 24.08
C ILE A 485 -10.35 -25.19 23.61
N ASN A 486 -10.11 -24.27 24.56
CA ASN A 486 -9.78 -22.88 24.24
C ASN A 486 -8.28 -22.68 24.06
N THR A 487 -7.93 -21.76 23.18
CA THR A 487 -6.58 -21.19 23.11
C THR A 487 -6.60 -19.73 23.57
N LEU A 488 -5.62 -19.33 24.39
CA LEU A 488 -5.57 -18.00 25.01
C LEU A 488 -5.29 -16.88 23.98
N ALA A 489 -5.69 -15.65 24.32
CA ALA A 489 -5.69 -14.48 23.42
C ALA A 489 -4.31 -13.84 23.14
N ASP A 490 -3.23 -14.35 23.77
CA ASP A 490 -1.92 -13.69 23.82
C ASP A 490 -0.83 -14.54 23.16
N ALA A 491 -0.72 -14.50 21.81
CA ALA A 491 0.44 -14.93 21.02
C ALA A 491 1.15 -16.26 21.41
N SER A 492 0.48 -17.18 22.12
CA SER A 492 1.03 -18.50 22.46
C SER A 492 1.12 -19.31 21.18
N TYR A 493 2.30 -19.83 20.87
CA TYR A 493 2.46 -20.82 19.82
C TYR A 493 1.97 -22.17 20.36
N LEU A 494 0.85 -22.66 19.83
CA LEU A 494 0.34 -23.99 20.14
C LEU A 494 1.10 -24.97 19.23
N ALA A 495 2.15 -25.58 19.74
CA ALA A 495 3.00 -26.45 18.94
C ALA A 495 2.75 -27.92 19.29
N CYS A 496 2.68 -28.76 18.26
CA CYS A 496 2.77 -30.22 18.39
C CYS A 496 3.48 -30.82 17.18
N ASN A 497 4.04 -32.01 17.36
CA ASN A 497 4.47 -32.84 16.25
C ASN A 497 3.24 -33.39 15.51
N ASP A 498 2.66 -34.49 15.97
CA ASP A 498 1.40 -35.02 15.44
C ASP A 498 0.20 -34.57 16.27
N MET A 499 -0.96 -34.38 15.61
CA MET A 499 -2.24 -34.15 16.26
C MET A 499 -3.28 -35.16 15.76
N ASP A 500 -3.79 -36.00 16.67
CA ASP A 500 -4.71 -37.09 16.33
C ASP A 500 -5.99 -37.04 17.17
N TRP A 501 -7.11 -36.79 16.49
CA TRP A 501 -8.47 -36.77 17.05
C TRP A 501 -9.28 -38.01 16.71
N THR A 502 -8.71 -38.97 15.97
CA THR A 502 -9.48 -40.06 15.36
C THR A 502 -10.19 -40.96 16.38
N ALA A 503 -9.74 -40.95 17.63
CA ALA A 503 -10.34 -41.70 18.74
C ALA A 503 -11.24 -40.87 19.67
N VAL A 504 -11.45 -39.57 19.39
CA VAL A 504 -12.25 -38.68 20.25
C VAL A 504 -13.73 -39.04 20.20
N THR A 505 -14.43 -38.84 21.31
CA THR A 505 -15.89 -38.93 21.40
C THR A 505 -16.45 -37.68 22.07
N GLY A 506 -17.71 -37.33 21.83
CA GLY A 506 -18.40 -36.26 22.57
C GLY A 506 -18.51 -34.89 21.87
N LYS A 507 -18.07 -34.77 20.60
CA LYS A 507 -18.18 -33.52 19.81
C LYS A 507 -17.60 -32.26 20.47
N PRO A 508 -16.38 -32.31 21.04
CA PRO A 508 -15.71 -31.10 21.50
C PRO A 508 -15.46 -30.13 20.35
N THR A 509 -15.42 -28.84 20.68
CA THR A 509 -15.08 -27.76 19.74
C THR A 509 -13.66 -27.28 20.00
N PHE A 510 -12.78 -27.40 19.02
CA PHE A 510 -11.45 -26.80 19.07
C PHE A 510 -11.57 -25.32 18.72
N HIS A 511 -11.41 -24.44 19.71
CA HIS A 511 -11.82 -23.04 19.65
C HIS A 511 -10.66 -22.10 20.01
N SER A 512 -10.57 -20.96 19.32
CA SER A 512 -9.60 -19.92 19.63
C SER A 512 -10.26 -18.62 20.07
N VAL A 513 -9.71 -17.97 21.09
CA VAL A 513 -10.19 -16.65 21.53
C VAL A 513 -9.75 -15.56 20.54
N TYR A 514 -10.70 -14.97 19.81
CA TYR A 514 -10.47 -13.87 18.88
C TYR A 514 -10.72 -12.51 19.55
N ASN A 515 -9.69 -11.67 19.72
CA ASN A 515 -9.83 -10.33 20.33
C ASN A 515 -9.79 -9.17 19.32
N GLY A 516 -9.76 -9.44 18.02
CA GLY A 516 -9.76 -8.42 16.96
C GLY A 516 -8.39 -7.84 16.58
N ALA A 517 -7.31 -8.18 17.29
CA ALA A 517 -5.95 -7.70 16.99
C ALA A 517 -4.91 -8.83 16.88
N PHE A 518 -5.09 -9.92 17.63
CA PHE A 518 -4.20 -11.08 17.61
C PHE A 518 -5.01 -12.37 17.72
N THR A 519 -4.53 -13.43 17.07
CA THR A 519 -5.03 -14.79 17.24
C THR A 519 -3.86 -15.71 17.54
N SER A 520 -4.12 -16.80 18.25
CA SER A 520 -3.13 -17.85 18.48
C SER A 520 -2.66 -18.49 17.17
N ASP A 521 -1.37 -18.84 17.11
CA ASP A 521 -0.77 -19.59 15.99
C ASP A 521 -0.66 -21.07 16.39
N GLN A 522 -1.25 -21.96 15.58
CA GLN A 522 -1.10 -23.41 15.68
C GLN A 522 0.04 -23.88 14.76
N LEU A 523 1.08 -24.49 15.34
CA LEU A 523 2.23 -25.04 14.62
C LEU A 523 2.15 -26.57 14.60
N ILE A 524 1.96 -27.15 13.41
CA ILE A 524 1.90 -28.61 13.20
C ILE A 524 3.16 -29.05 12.45
N TYR A 525 4.04 -29.80 13.10
CA TYR A 525 5.29 -30.30 12.51
C TYR A 525 5.16 -31.69 11.87
N GLY A 526 4.09 -32.41 12.19
CA GLY A 526 3.79 -33.75 11.73
C GLY A 526 2.43 -33.86 11.03
N SER A 527 1.73 -34.98 11.24
CA SER A 527 0.41 -35.26 10.68
C SER A 527 -0.72 -34.65 11.51
N LEU A 528 -1.79 -34.23 10.83
CA LEU A 528 -3.04 -33.79 11.44
C LEU A 528 -4.17 -34.72 11.02
N LYS A 529 -4.87 -35.29 12.00
CA LYS A 529 -6.05 -36.12 11.75
C LYS A 529 -7.21 -35.68 12.62
N TYR A 530 -8.22 -35.11 11.99
CA TYR A 530 -9.49 -34.79 12.63
C TYR A 530 -10.43 -36.01 12.69
N SER A 531 -11.55 -35.81 13.37
CA SER A 531 -12.64 -36.78 13.48
C SER A 531 -13.97 -36.11 13.10
N PRO A 532 -14.97 -36.87 12.62
CA PRO A 532 -16.34 -36.36 12.51
C PRO A 532 -16.99 -36.05 13.87
N ASP A 533 -16.42 -36.58 14.96
CA ASP A 533 -16.88 -36.41 16.34
C ASP A 533 -16.19 -35.25 17.08
N MET A 534 -15.74 -34.23 16.34
CA MET A 534 -15.27 -32.94 16.85
C MET A 534 -15.79 -31.80 15.95
N VAL A 535 -15.64 -30.54 16.37
CA VAL A 535 -15.96 -29.36 15.56
C VAL A 535 -14.73 -28.46 15.45
N GLN A 536 -14.30 -28.18 14.22
CA GLN A 536 -13.20 -27.24 13.95
C GLN A 536 -13.78 -25.82 13.98
N ASP A 537 -13.37 -25.04 14.97
CA ASP A 537 -13.72 -23.62 15.11
C ASP A 537 -12.51 -22.78 15.54
N PHE A 538 -11.34 -23.19 15.05
CA PHE A 538 -10.10 -22.45 15.26
C PHE A 538 -10.05 -21.35 14.20
N LEU A 539 -10.04 -20.09 14.65
CA LEU A 539 -10.11 -18.88 13.80
C LEU A 539 -8.76 -18.15 13.74
N GLY A 540 -7.70 -18.77 14.28
CA GLY A 540 -6.35 -18.21 14.27
C GLY A 540 -5.57 -18.52 13.01
N THR A 541 -4.26 -18.72 13.15
CA THR A 541 -3.41 -19.14 12.04
C THR A 541 -2.98 -20.59 12.26
N THR A 542 -3.16 -21.46 11.27
CA THR A 542 -2.58 -22.80 11.30
C THR A 542 -1.44 -22.90 10.30
N ARG A 543 -0.27 -23.26 10.80
CA ARG A 543 0.98 -23.38 10.07
C ARG A 543 1.41 -24.84 10.05
N PHE A 544 1.23 -25.49 8.91
CA PHE A 544 1.81 -26.79 8.63
C PHE A 544 3.30 -26.60 8.32
N ARG A 545 4.13 -26.90 9.32
CA ARG A 545 5.60 -26.93 9.26
C ARG A 545 6.11 -28.36 9.12
N THR A 546 5.35 -29.17 8.38
CA THR A 546 5.57 -30.61 8.21
C THR A 546 7.00 -30.92 7.79
N ILE A 547 7.64 -31.83 8.52
CA ILE A 547 8.95 -32.40 8.19
C ILE A 547 8.82 -33.87 7.77
N GLY A 548 9.57 -34.30 6.77
CA GLY A 548 9.46 -35.67 6.27
C GLY A 548 8.15 -35.93 5.52
N THR A 549 7.51 -37.08 5.71
CA THR A 549 6.24 -37.44 5.05
C THR A 549 5.11 -37.48 6.08
N CYS A 550 4.12 -36.62 5.92
CA CYS A 550 3.00 -36.40 6.83
C CYS A 550 1.66 -36.55 6.10
N THR A 551 0.57 -36.65 6.88
CA THR A 551 -0.78 -36.80 6.35
C THR A 551 -1.74 -35.77 6.94
N LEU A 552 -2.73 -35.37 6.14
CA LEU A 552 -3.86 -34.54 6.55
C LEU A 552 -5.16 -35.32 6.34
N LEU A 553 -5.89 -35.56 7.41
CA LEU A 553 -7.26 -36.08 7.39
C LEU A 553 -8.20 -35.02 7.96
N SER A 554 -9.01 -34.41 7.10
CA SER A 554 -9.97 -33.36 7.49
C SER A 554 -11.22 -33.95 8.15
N ALA A 555 -11.54 -35.21 7.86
CA ALA A 555 -12.72 -35.94 8.33
C ALA A 555 -14.05 -35.19 8.11
N GLY A 556 -14.14 -34.44 7.01
CA GLY A 556 -15.29 -33.59 6.67
C GLY A 556 -15.38 -32.27 7.45
N GLN A 557 -14.39 -31.93 8.28
CA GLN A 557 -14.28 -30.62 8.90
C GLN A 557 -13.92 -29.55 7.86
N ILE A 558 -14.33 -28.31 8.13
CA ILE A 558 -14.02 -27.14 7.31
C ILE A 558 -13.01 -26.29 8.09
N PHE A 559 -11.87 -26.02 7.47
CA PHE A 559 -10.88 -25.10 8.02
C PHE A 559 -11.39 -23.65 7.94
N LYS A 560 -11.34 -22.93 9.06
CA LYS A 560 -11.84 -21.54 9.20
C LYS A 560 -10.76 -20.51 9.54
N ASP A 561 -9.56 -20.99 9.75
CA ASP A 561 -8.34 -20.30 10.10
C ASP A 561 -7.62 -19.72 8.87
N LEU A 562 -6.56 -18.96 9.09
CA LEU A 562 -5.59 -18.64 8.05
C LEU A 562 -4.59 -19.79 7.90
N LEU A 563 -4.45 -20.34 6.70
CA LEU A 563 -3.64 -21.55 6.47
C LEU A 563 -2.32 -21.28 5.75
N PHE A 564 -1.24 -21.76 6.35
CA PHE A 564 0.09 -21.80 5.76
C PHE A 564 0.61 -23.23 5.66
N PHE A 565 0.94 -23.66 4.44
CA PHE A 565 1.78 -24.82 4.18
C PHE A 565 3.20 -24.33 3.91
N GLU A 566 4.00 -24.32 4.97
CA GLU A 566 5.34 -23.73 4.97
C GLU A 566 6.44 -24.73 5.35
N GLY A 567 6.10 -25.97 5.72
CA GLY A 567 7.05 -27.04 5.97
C GLY A 567 7.86 -27.48 4.74
N THR A 568 8.99 -28.13 4.96
CA THR A 568 9.84 -28.66 3.87
C THR A 568 9.48 -30.09 3.44
N GLY A 569 8.63 -30.76 4.22
CA GLY A 569 8.18 -32.12 3.98
C GLY A 569 7.10 -32.28 2.91
N GLU A 570 6.57 -33.49 2.81
CA GLU A 570 5.46 -33.89 1.97
C GLU A 570 4.20 -34.07 2.84
N LEU A 571 3.11 -33.39 2.49
CA LEU A 571 1.80 -33.53 3.12
C LEU A 571 0.81 -34.15 2.13
N SER A 572 0.28 -35.32 2.47
CA SER A 572 -0.71 -36.04 1.67
C SER A 572 -2.11 -35.87 2.24
N PHE A 573 -3.05 -35.41 1.43
CA PHE A 573 -4.46 -35.30 1.82
C PHE A 573 -5.13 -36.68 1.67
N LEU A 574 -5.65 -37.19 2.79
CA LEU A 574 -6.30 -38.49 2.84
C LEU A 574 -7.79 -38.45 2.46
N ASP A 575 -8.40 -37.27 2.52
CA ASP A 575 -9.78 -36.99 2.14
C ASP A 575 -9.95 -35.59 1.54
N ALA A 576 -11.20 -35.20 1.24
CA ALA A 576 -11.49 -33.88 0.69
C ALA A 576 -11.12 -32.77 1.68
N PHE A 577 -10.45 -31.74 1.17
CA PHE A 577 -10.05 -30.56 1.93
C PHE A 577 -11.04 -29.43 1.65
N SER A 578 -11.65 -28.88 2.71
CA SER A 578 -12.61 -27.77 2.59
C SER A 578 -12.17 -26.58 3.43
N TYR A 579 -12.27 -25.40 2.85
CA TYR A 579 -11.87 -24.14 3.45
C TYR A 579 -13.00 -23.11 3.36
N SER A 580 -13.29 -22.46 4.48
CA SER A 580 -14.19 -21.31 4.53
C SER A 580 -13.73 -20.41 5.66
N ASN A 581 -13.02 -19.35 5.31
CA ASN A 581 -12.50 -18.41 6.30
C ASN A 581 -13.63 -17.84 7.19
N GLY A 582 -13.46 -17.93 8.51
CA GLY A 582 -14.37 -17.39 9.50
C GLY A 582 -14.01 -15.96 9.96
N ALA A 583 -12.82 -15.45 9.61
CA ALA A 583 -12.28 -14.18 10.11
C ALA A 583 -12.20 -13.09 9.01
N PRO A 584 -12.54 -11.82 9.27
CA PRO A 584 -12.79 -10.83 8.20
C PRO A 584 -11.56 -10.24 7.47
N TYR A 585 -10.32 -10.69 7.74
CA TYR A 585 -9.11 -9.96 7.33
C TYR A 585 -8.22 -10.62 6.26
N TYR A 586 -8.26 -11.94 6.05
CA TYR A 586 -7.41 -12.64 5.06
C TYR A 586 -8.11 -13.88 4.49
N ASN A 587 -8.35 -13.95 3.17
CA ASN A 587 -9.20 -14.98 2.56
C ASN A 587 -8.42 -15.98 1.71
N ASP A 588 -7.30 -16.54 2.15
CA ASP A 588 -6.47 -17.37 1.24
C ASP A 588 -5.78 -18.53 1.95
N VAL A 589 -5.53 -19.59 1.18
CA VAL A 589 -4.64 -20.70 1.55
C VAL A 589 -3.26 -20.46 0.94
N TYR A 590 -2.23 -20.44 1.77
CA TYR A 590 -0.85 -20.15 1.35
C TYR A 590 -0.02 -21.43 1.28
N HIS A 591 0.52 -21.75 0.11
CA HIS A 591 1.45 -22.87 -0.07
C HIS A 591 2.83 -22.34 -0.44
N LEU A 592 3.68 -22.22 0.58
CA LEU A 592 4.96 -21.53 0.51
C LEU A 592 6.13 -22.48 0.32
N ARG A 593 6.08 -23.69 0.89
CA ARG A 593 7.17 -24.69 0.84
C ARG A 593 6.62 -26.11 0.86
N GLY A 594 7.50 -27.07 0.60
CA GLY A 594 7.20 -28.48 0.72
C GLY A 594 6.39 -29.01 -0.45
N THR A 595 5.89 -30.25 -0.30
CA THR A 595 5.08 -30.91 -1.33
C THR A 595 3.69 -31.17 -0.79
N ILE A 596 2.65 -30.72 -1.48
CA ILE A 596 1.27 -31.12 -1.24
C ILE A 596 0.85 -32.14 -2.29
N LYS A 597 0.29 -33.27 -1.85
CA LYS A 597 -0.35 -34.26 -2.72
C LYS A 597 -1.81 -34.44 -2.32
N THR A 598 -2.73 -34.15 -3.22
CA THR A 598 -4.16 -34.34 -2.96
C THR A 598 -4.62 -35.79 -3.14
N LEU A 599 -3.85 -36.62 -3.84
CA LEU A 599 -4.15 -38.05 -4.08
C LEU A 599 -5.53 -38.31 -4.70
N GLY A 600 -6.07 -37.33 -5.46
CA GLY A 600 -7.39 -37.42 -6.09
C GLY A 600 -8.53 -36.85 -5.24
N ASN A 601 -8.25 -36.42 -4.00
CA ASN A 601 -9.21 -35.75 -3.15
C ASN A 601 -9.44 -34.30 -3.59
N SER A 602 -10.69 -33.84 -3.47
CA SER A 602 -11.07 -32.49 -3.91
C SER A 602 -10.62 -31.41 -2.93
N ILE A 603 -10.38 -30.21 -3.44
CA ILE A 603 -10.15 -28.97 -2.69
C ILE A 603 -11.34 -28.06 -2.95
N ASP A 604 -12.06 -27.67 -1.89
CA ASP A 604 -13.11 -26.66 -1.95
C ASP A 604 -12.66 -25.43 -1.15
N LEU A 605 -12.55 -24.28 -1.81
CA LEU A 605 -12.12 -23.02 -1.18
C LEU A 605 -13.30 -22.13 -0.77
N GLY A 606 -14.54 -22.55 -1.00
CA GLY A 606 -15.70 -21.74 -0.65
C GLY A 606 -15.76 -20.40 -1.40
N VAL A 607 -16.37 -19.38 -0.78
CA VAL A 607 -16.68 -18.08 -1.40
C VAL A 607 -15.64 -17.03 -1.03
N ASN A 608 -15.09 -16.35 -2.05
CA ASN A 608 -14.08 -15.30 -1.94
C ASN A 608 -12.76 -15.77 -1.30
N ASN A 609 -12.46 -17.07 -1.26
CA ASN A 609 -11.16 -17.55 -0.80
C ASN A 609 -10.29 -18.18 -1.87
N GLY A 610 -9.05 -17.72 -2.00
CA GLY A 610 -8.13 -18.12 -3.05
C GLY A 610 -7.05 -19.09 -2.58
N TRP A 611 -6.24 -19.51 -3.56
CA TRP A 611 -5.07 -20.33 -3.35
C TRP A 611 -3.84 -19.55 -3.78
N GLN A 612 -2.87 -19.40 -2.89
CA GLN A 612 -1.65 -18.64 -3.09
C GLN A 612 -0.45 -19.59 -3.10
N GLY A 613 -0.13 -20.13 -4.28
CA GLY A 613 1.09 -20.91 -4.47
C GLY A 613 2.31 -19.99 -4.57
N ASN A 614 3.32 -20.17 -3.71
CA ASN A 614 4.59 -19.44 -3.70
C ASN A 614 4.47 -17.91 -3.53
N LYS A 615 3.40 -17.43 -2.90
CA LYS A 615 3.21 -16.00 -2.58
C LYS A 615 3.01 -15.78 -1.10
N ASP A 616 3.59 -14.72 -0.54
CA ASP A 616 3.32 -14.33 0.85
C ASP A 616 2.05 -13.46 1.00
N LEU A 617 1.74 -13.04 2.23
CA LEU A 617 0.62 -12.15 2.55
C LEU A 617 0.72 -10.77 1.88
N ASN A 618 1.92 -10.36 1.47
CA ASN A 618 2.16 -9.10 0.76
C ASN A 618 2.12 -9.29 -0.76
N ASN A 619 1.68 -10.46 -1.24
CA ASN A 619 1.61 -10.84 -2.64
C ASN A 619 2.99 -10.87 -3.34
N ASN A 620 4.08 -11.02 -2.57
CA ASN A 620 5.44 -11.19 -3.10
C ASN A 620 5.71 -12.67 -3.41
N PHE A 621 6.43 -12.93 -4.51
CA PHE A 621 6.93 -14.28 -4.79
C PHE A 621 8.07 -14.64 -3.84
N VAL A 622 7.96 -15.80 -3.19
CA VAL A 622 8.95 -16.25 -2.21
C VAL A 622 9.83 -17.41 -2.69
N ASP A 623 9.41 -18.16 -3.71
CA ASP A 623 10.18 -19.24 -4.37
C ASP A 623 10.87 -20.23 -3.44
N HIS A 624 10.21 -20.55 -2.32
CA HIS A 624 10.82 -21.39 -1.30
C HIS A 624 10.66 -22.91 -1.57
N GLY A 625 10.41 -23.31 -2.82
CA GLY A 625 10.42 -24.70 -3.22
C GLY A 625 9.10 -25.45 -3.22
N ALA A 626 7.95 -24.77 -3.03
CA ALA A 626 6.64 -25.40 -2.98
C ALA A 626 6.32 -26.23 -4.24
N LYS A 627 5.65 -27.38 -4.04
CA LYS A 627 5.29 -28.32 -5.09
C LYS A 627 3.89 -28.88 -4.90
N LEU A 628 3.00 -28.68 -5.88
CA LEU A 628 1.60 -29.10 -5.78
C LEU A 628 1.28 -30.21 -6.79
N TRP A 629 0.70 -31.30 -6.29
CA TRP A 629 0.11 -32.38 -7.09
C TRP A 629 -1.40 -32.43 -6.87
N LEU A 630 -2.16 -32.17 -7.94
CA LEU A 630 -3.63 -32.27 -7.96
C LEU A 630 -4.11 -33.68 -8.34
N GLY A 631 -3.45 -34.71 -7.83
CA GLY A 631 -3.77 -36.11 -8.07
C GLY A 631 -2.56 -37.03 -7.92
N GLU A 632 -2.70 -38.27 -8.39
CA GLU A 632 -1.61 -39.26 -8.46
C GLU A 632 -1.33 -39.68 -9.91
N ILE A 633 -0.06 -39.80 -10.31
CA ILE A 633 0.30 -40.25 -11.67
C ILE A 633 -0.27 -41.66 -11.90
N GLY A 634 -1.20 -41.78 -12.85
CA GLY A 634 -1.86 -43.05 -13.16
C GLY A 634 -3.01 -43.42 -12.21
N GLY A 635 -3.29 -42.58 -11.20
CA GLY A 635 -4.41 -42.70 -10.26
C GLY A 635 -5.54 -41.71 -10.54
N SER A 636 -6.27 -41.36 -9.48
CA SER A 636 -7.39 -40.41 -9.53
C SER A 636 -6.92 -38.95 -9.63
N SER A 637 -7.69 -38.13 -10.34
CA SER A 637 -7.47 -36.68 -10.44
C SER A 637 -8.34 -35.91 -9.46
N SER A 638 -7.90 -34.70 -9.10
CA SER A 638 -8.59 -33.85 -8.12
C SER A 638 -9.39 -32.74 -8.78
N THR A 639 -10.45 -32.29 -8.12
CA THR A 639 -11.18 -31.08 -8.49
C THR A 639 -10.87 -29.97 -7.49
N VAL A 640 -10.58 -28.76 -7.99
CA VAL A 640 -10.46 -27.54 -7.19
C VAL A 640 -11.65 -26.65 -7.50
N THR A 641 -12.46 -26.33 -6.49
CA THR A 641 -13.65 -25.49 -6.63
C THR A 641 -13.41 -24.12 -5.99
N ILE A 642 -13.71 -23.05 -6.73
CA ILE A 642 -13.56 -21.64 -6.30
C ILE A 642 -14.81 -20.83 -6.62
N SER A 643 -15.14 -19.82 -5.81
CA SER A 643 -16.34 -18.99 -6.07
C SER A 643 -16.18 -17.54 -5.57
N GLY A 644 -16.99 -16.63 -6.11
CA GLY A 644 -16.95 -15.20 -5.76
C GLY A 644 -15.88 -14.41 -6.53
N ASN A 645 -15.31 -13.38 -5.90
CA ASN A 645 -14.23 -12.56 -6.45
C ASN A 645 -12.89 -13.08 -5.95
N VAL A 646 -12.24 -13.94 -6.73
CA VAL A 646 -11.14 -14.76 -6.22
C VAL A 646 -10.09 -15.06 -7.27
N THR A 647 -8.86 -15.29 -6.81
CA THR A 647 -7.75 -15.72 -7.65
C THR A 647 -7.21 -17.07 -7.19
N PHE A 648 -7.07 -18.03 -8.11
CA PHE A 648 -6.26 -19.22 -7.93
C PHE A 648 -4.88 -18.99 -8.56
N VAL A 649 -3.84 -18.90 -7.73
CA VAL A 649 -2.47 -18.62 -8.15
C VAL A 649 -1.63 -19.89 -8.05
N ALA A 650 -1.19 -20.40 -9.20
CA ALA A 650 -0.25 -21.51 -9.33
C ALA A 650 1.16 -21.01 -9.65
N ALA A 651 1.73 -20.08 -8.88
CA ALA A 651 3.05 -19.49 -9.15
C ALA A 651 4.24 -20.39 -8.75
N TYR A 652 4.12 -21.69 -8.95
CA TYR A 652 5.18 -22.65 -8.64
C TYR A 652 6.38 -22.51 -9.57
N GLU A 653 7.55 -22.95 -9.13
CA GLU A 653 8.71 -23.04 -10.04
C GLU A 653 8.46 -24.08 -11.14
N ALA A 654 9.20 -23.98 -12.25
CA ALA A 654 9.06 -24.88 -13.38
C ALA A 654 9.17 -26.36 -12.96
N GLY A 655 8.18 -27.16 -13.34
CA GLY A 655 8.11 -28.58 -13.01
C GLY A 655 7.66 -28.90 -11.58
N LYS A 656 7.18 -27.91 -10.81
CA LYS A 656 6.64 -28.11 -9.45
C LYS A 656 5.11 -28.01 -9.36
N PHE A 657 4.42 -27.60 -10.42
CA PHE A 657 2.97 -27.75 -10.54
C PHE A 657 2.64 -29.00 -11.38
N HIS A 658 1.85 -29.90 -10.80
CA HIS A 658 1.43 -31.13 -11.46
C HIS A 658 -0.10 -31.21 -11.49
N PRO A 659 -0.76 -30.91 -12.62
CA PRO A 659 -2.22 -30.92 -12.71
C PRO A 659 -2.81 -32.33 -12.70
N VAL A 660 -2.11 -33.37 -13.18
CA VAL A 660 -2.57 -34.78 -13.09
C VAL A 660 -4.05 -35.00 -13.49
N LYS A 661 -4.46 -34.52 -14.67
CA LYS A 661 -5.84 -34.62 -15.13
C LYS A 661 -6.89 -33.92 -14.24
N SER A 662 -6.48 -32.94 -13.44
CA SER A 662 -7.36 -32.18 -12.54
C SER A 662 -8.34 -31.28 -13.28
N HIS A 663 -9.39 -30.89 -12.56
CA HIS A 663 -10.32 -29.86 -13.00
C HIS A 663 -10.30 -28.69 -12.02
N ILE A 664 -9.93 -27.50 -12.48
CA ILE A 664 -10.14 -26.27 -11.73
C ILE A 664 -11.44 -25.63 -12.23
N LYS A 665 -12.42 -25.49 -11.35
CA LYS A 665 -13.76 -25.03 -11.71
C LYS A 665 -14.18 -23.89 -10.81
N SER A 666 -14.70 -22.82 -11.41
CA SER A 666 -15.42 -21.81 -10.65
C SER A 666 -16.93 -21.98 -10.72
N GLU A 667 -17.59 -21.63 -9.62
CA GLU A 667 -19.05 -21.68 -9.49
C GLU A 667 -19.61 -20.37 -8.95
N GLY A 668 -20.64 -19.84 -9.61
CA GLY A 668 -21.40 -18.71 -9.11
C GLY A 668 -20.87 -17.32 -9.51
N PRO A 669 -21.60 -16.25 -9.17
CA PRO A 669 -21.32 -14.90 -9.65
C PRO A 669 -20.04 -14.34 -9.02
N GLY A 670 -19.30 -13.54 -9.80
CA GLY A 670 -18.05 -12.92 -9.38
C GLY A 670 -16.99 -12.89 -10.48
N GLY A 671 -15.91 -12.14 -10.25
CA GLY A 671 -14.72 -12.12 -11.10
C GLY A 671 -13.70 -13.14 -10.63
N VAL A 672 -13.43 -14.16 -11.44
CA VAL A 672 -12.51 -15.24 -11.09
C VAL A 672 -11.29 -15.20 -11.98
N THR A 673 -10.11 -15.33 -11.39
CA THR A 673 -8.85 -15.45 -12.11
C THR A 673 -8.16 -16.77 -11.79
N VAL A 674 -7.78 -17.53 -12.82
CA VAL A 674 -6.88 -18.69 -12.70
C VAL A 674 -5.58 -18.31 -13.38
N THR A 675 -4.50 -18.23 -12.62
CA THR A 675 -3.23 -17.69 -13.12
C THR A 675 -2.03 -18.49 -12.67
N ALA A 676 -1.05 -18.60 -13.56
CA ALA A 676 0.29 -19.07 -13.25
C ALA A 676 1.28 -17.90 -13.00
N ASP A 677 0.78 -16.66 -12.96
CA ASP A 677 1.46 -15.40 -12.62
C ASP A 677 2.89 -15.24 -13.19
N ASN A 678 2.97 -15.03 -14.51
CA ASN A 678 4.22 -14.93 -15.29
C ASN A 678 5.13 -16.17 -15.26
N ARG A 679 4.70 -17.29 -14.66
CA ARG A 679 5.38 -18.59 -14.72
C ARG A 679 4.50 -19.60 -15.44
N PRO A 680 4.42 -19.55 -16.76
CA PRO A 680 3.35 -20.23 -17.48
C PRO A 680 3.44 -21.76 -17.25
N HIS A 681 2.44 -22.28 -16.55
CA HIS A 681 2.21 -23.70 -16.31
C HIS A 681 1.10 -24.22 -17.23
N ASP A 682 1.09 -25.52 -17.45
CA ASP A 682 -0.06 -26.17 -18.07
C ASP A 682 -1.04 -26.64 -17.00
N PHE A 683 -2.29 -26.27 -17.17
CA PHE A 683 -3.43 -26.81 -16.44
C PHE A 683 -4.06 -27.92 -17.27
N TRP A 684 -4.86 -28.79 -16.66
CA TRP A 684 -5.54 -29.84 -17.41
C TRP A 684 -6.90 -29.38 -17.93
N ASP A 685 -7.89 -29.27 -17.04
CA ASP A 685 -9.19 -28.66 -17.33
C ASP A 685 -9.40 -27.42 -16.48
N VAL A 686 -9.91 -26.35 -17.10
CA VAL A 686 -10.34 -25.12 -16.42
C VAL A 686 -11.73 -24.72 -16.90
N SER A 687 -12.66 -24.43 -15.99
CA SER A 687 -14.01 -24.00 -16.36
C SER A 687 -14.49 -22.84 -15.52
N PHE A 688 -14.98 -21.79 -16.19
CA PHE A 688 -15.62 -20.64 -15.56
C PHE A 688 -17.13 -20.75 -15.72
N VAL A 689 -17.86 -21.11 -14.65
CA VAL A 689 -19.31 -21.39 -14.71
C VAL A 689 -20.10 -20.36 -13.90
N ASN A 690 -21.07 -19.70 -14.55
CA ASN A 690 -21.95 -18.66 -13.96
C ASN A 690 -21.20 -17.43 -13.40
N ASN A 691 -19.98 -17.16 -13.88
CA ASN A 691 -19.19 -16.00 -13.45
C ASN A 691 -19.57 -14.73 -14.24
N PHE A 692 -19.34 -13.56 -13.62
CA PHE A 692 -19.44 -12.28 -14.35
C PHE A 692 -18.26 -12.11 -15.31
N SER A 693 -17.07 -12.53 -14.89
CA SER A 693 -15.87 -12.57 -15.73
C SER A 693 -14.93 -13.70 -15.29
N GLY A 694 -14.44 -14.50 -16.24
CA GLY A 694 -13.37 -15.46 -16.02
C GLY A 694 -12.08 -15.02 -16.72
N THR A 695 -10.96 -14.99 -16.01
CA THR A 695 -9.65 -14.65 -16.60
C THR A 695 -8.68 -15.82 -16.43
N PHE A 696 -8.03 -16.24 -17.52
CA PHE A 696 -7.08 -17.35 -17.53
C PHE A 696 -5.69 -16.94 -18.02
N TYR A 697 -4.65 -17.36 -17.29
CA TYR A 697 -3.25 -17.25 -17.69
C TYR A 697 -2.57 -18.64 -17.59
N GLY A 698 -2.16 -19.21 -18.73
CA GLY A 698 -1.44 -20.48 -18.76
C GLY A 698 -1.66 -21.30 -20.03
N GLY A 699 -1.18 -22.54 -20.03
CA GLY A 699 -1.49 -23.55 -21.04
C GLY A 699 -2.58 -24.51 -20.56
N ILE A 700 -3.20 -25.22 -21.49
CA ILE A 700 -4.31 -26.16 -21.21
C ILE A 700 -4.04 -27.46 -21.94
N LEU A 701 -3.90 -28.56 -21.19
CA LEU A 701 -3.62 -29.90 -21.71
C LEU A 701 -4.86 -30.61 -22.27
N ASN A 702 -6.05 -30.22 -21.81
CA ASN A 702 -7.32 -30.80 -22.27
C ASN A 702 -8.29 -29.70 -22.69
N LYS A 703 -9.08 -29.09 -21.77
CA LYS A 703 -10.10 -28.12 -22.14
C LYS A 703 -10.23 -26.90 -21.23
N LEU A 704 -10.35 -25.73 -21.85
CA LEU A 704 -10.73 -24.46 -21.25
C LEU A 704 -12.16 -24.11 -21.65
N THR A 705 -13.03 -23.85 -20.68
CA THR A 705 -14.44 -23.53 -20.94
C THR A 705 -14.86 -22.24 -20.23
N TYR A 706 -15.44 -21.32 -20.99
CA TYR A 706 -16.15 -20.15 -20.45
C TYR A 706 -17.65 -20.36 -20.62
N ASP A 707 -18.35 -20.52 -19.50
CA ASP A 707 -19.80 -20.73 -19.36
C ASP A 707 -20.36 -19.70 -18.36
N GLY A 708 -19.94 -18.45 -18.53
CA GLY A 708 -20.36 -17.27 -17.77
C GLY A 708 -20.52 -16.09 -18.73
N THR A 709 -20.67 -14.86 -18.22
CA THR A 709 -21.04 -13.69 -19.04
C THR A 709 -19.88 -13.11 -19.86
N TYR A 710 -18.62 -13.31 -19.45
CA TYR A 710 -17.47 -12.79 -20.18
C TYR A 710 -16.21 -13.61 -19.93
N GLY A 711 -15.47 -13.98 -20.98
CA GLY A 711 -14.24 -14.77 -20.89
C GLY A 711 -12.99 -14.02 -21.35
N ILE A 712 -11.87 -14.13 -20.63
CA ILE A 712 -10.61 -13.48 -20.97
C ILE A 712 -9.48 -14.51 -20.96
N VAL A 713 -8.95 -14.84 -22.13
CA VAL A 713 -7.64 -15.49 -22.25
C VAL A 713 -6.59 -14.40 -22.22
N ALA A 714 -5.88 -14.29 -21.11
CA ALA A 714 -4.91 -13.23 -20.90
C ALA A 714 -3.54 -13.57 -21.50
N ASN A 715 -2.75 -12.54 -21.78
CA ASN A 715 -1.39 -12.72 -22.30
C ASN A 715 -0.44 -13.15 -21.18
N SER A 716 -0.01 -14.42 -21.19
CA SER A 716 0.97 -14.99 -20.28
C SER A 716 2.31 -15.16 -21.00
N SER A 717 3.02 -14.07 -21.33
CA SER A 717 4.28 -14.17 -22.09
C SER A 717 5.36 -14.98 -21.33
N PRO A 718 5.88 -16.11 -21.85
CA PRO A 718 5.55 -16.75 -23.14
C PRO A 718 4.26 -17.60 -23.09
N ASN A 719 3.35 -17.37 -24.03
CA ASN A 719 2.08 -18.11 -24.09
C ASN A 719 2.33 -19.60 -24.40
N ARG A 720 1.47 -20.45 -23.83
CA ARG A 720 1.53 -21.90 -23.98
C ARG A 720 0.36 -22.40 -24.82
N LEU A 721 0.47 -23.63 -25.30
CA LEU A 721 -0.59 -24.26 -26.09
C LEU A 721 -1.86 -24.42 -25.24
N ILE A 722 -3.00 -24.03 -25.82
CA ILE A 722 -4.33 -24.36 -25.31
C ILE A 722 -4.92 -25.41 -26.25
N HIS A 723 -4.98 -26.67 -25.80
CA HIS A 723 -5.46 -27.77 -26.64
C HIS A 723 -6.91 -27.56 -27.09
N GLU A 724 -7.86 -27.36 -26.18
CA GLU A 724 -9.24 -27.00 -26.54
C GLU A 724 -9.71 -25.79 -25.76
N MET A 725 -10.35 -24.85 -26.46
CA MET A 725 -11.07 -23.73 -25.86
C MET A 725 -12.51 -23.64 -26.40
N GLU A 726 -13.46 -23.47 -25.48
CA GLU A 726 -14.85 -23.17 -25.79
C GLU A 726 -15.29 -21.89 -25.04
N MET A 727 -15.75 -20.88 -25.79
CA MET A 727 -16.35 -19.67 -25.23
C MET A 727 -17.84 -19.59 -25.57
N LYS A 728 -18.69 -19.66 -24.54
CA LYS A 728 -20.16 -19.67 -24.69
C LYS A 728 -20.84 -18.30 -24.64
N ASP A 729 -20.07 -17.26 -24.34
CA ASP A 729 -20.50 -15.86 -24.30
C ASP A 729 -19.38 -14.98 -24.89
N ASP A 730 -19.52 -13.66 -24.81
CA ASP A 730 -18.51 -12.70 -25.23
C ASP A 730 -17.14 -12.94 -24.59
N GLY A 731 -16.07 -12.53 -25.27
CA GLY A 731 -14.75 -12.65 -24.69
C GLY A 731 -13.61 -11.93 -25.39
N GLU A 732 -12.43 -12.08 -24.81
CA GLU A 732 -11.19 -11.47 -25.26
C GLU A 732 -10.06 -12.49 -25.27
N ILE A 733 -9.24 -12.45 -26.32
CA ILE A 733 -8.06 -13.28 -26.49
C ILE A 733 -6.85 -12.36 -26.66
N ASN A 734 -6.02 -12.31 -25.62
CA ASN A 734 -4.88 -11.44 -25.50
C ASN A 734 -3.56 -12.17 -25.75
N GLY A 735 -2.61 -11.46 -26.35
CA GLY A 735 -1.29 -11.98 -26.71
C GLY A 735 -1.32 -12.90 -27.93
N ASN A 736 -0.15 -13.36 -28.33
CA ASN A 736 -0.04 -14.36 -29.39
C ASN A 736 -0.33 -15.75 -28.80
N GLN A 737 -1.56 -16.25 -28.94
CA GLN A 737 -1.94 -17.56 -28.44
C GLN A 737 -1.81 -18.63 -29.51
N THR A 738 -1.64 -19.88 -29.07
CA THR A 738 -1.64 -21.06 -29.93
C THR A 738 -2.69 -22.04 -29.44
N PHE A 739 -3.52 -22.54 -30.35
CA PHE A 739 -4.61 -23.48 -30.05
C PHE A 739 -4.57 -24.70 -30.96
N ASP A 740 -4.99 -25.87 -30.45
CA ASP A 740 -5.45 -26.94 -31.35
C ASP A 740 -6.90 -26.66 -31.76
N ILE A 741 -7.84 -26.53 -30.82
CA ILE A 741 -9.26 -26.33 -31.11
C ILE A 741 -9.77 -25.06 -30.43
N VAL A 742 -10.40 -24.18 -31.21
CA VAL A 742 -11.16 -23.04 -30.71
C VAL A 742 -12.61 -23.18 -31.16
N THR A 743 -13.55 -23.05 -30.23
CA THR A 743 -14.99 -23.01 -30.51
C THR A 743 -15.60 -21.73 -29.92
N LEU A 744 -16.16 -20.90 -30.79
CA LEU A 744 -16.80 -19.64 -30.45
C LEU A 744 -18.30 -19.73 -30.75
N THR A 745 -19.14 -19.29 -29.82
CA THR A 745 -20.59 -19.44 -29.93
C THR A 745 -21.27 -18.27 -30.63
N GLY A 746 -22.31 -18.54 -31.42
CA GLY A 746 -23.05 -17.52 -32.17
C GLY A 746 -23.84 -16.55 -31.29
N GLY A 747 -23.92 -15.29 -31.72
CA GLY A 747 -24.62 -14.20 -31.03
C GLY A 747 -23.70 -13.31 -30.18
N ASN A 748 -22.41 -13.67 -30.12
CA ASN A 748 -21.40 -13.06 -29.25
C ASN A 748 -20.27 -12.40 -30.06
N GLY A 749 -19.52 -11.51 -29.42
CA GLY A 749 -18.31 -10.92 -29.96
C GLY A 749 -17.04 -11.28 -29.21
N TYR A 750 -15.99 -11.51 -29.99
CA TYR A 750 -14.68 -11.90 -29.51
C TYR A 750 -13.64 -10.89 -29.99
N THR A 751 -12.99 -10.25 -29.02
CA THR A 751 -11.91 -9.31 -29.29
C THR A 751 -10.58 -10.06 -29.31
N LEU A 752 -9.87 -10.02 -30.44
CA LEU A 752 -8.50 -10.48 -30.54
C LEU A 752 -7.60 -9.26 -30.33
N GLN A 753 -6.61 -9.33 -29.45
CA GLN A 753 -5.77 -8.18 -29.16
C GLN A 753 -5.15 -7.61 -30.43
N ASN A 754 -5.22 -6.28 -30.61
CA ASN A 754 -4.58 -5.63 -31.74
C ASN A 754 -3.07 -5.97 -31.82
N GLY A 755 -2.58 -6.18 -33.04
CA GLY A 755 -1.19 -6.58 -33.30
C GLY A 755 -0.85 -8.03 -32.93
N SER A 756 -1.78 -8.82 -32.40
CA SER A 756 -1.56 -10.22 -32.05
C SER A 756 -1.78 -11.18 -33.22
N VAL A 757 -1.16 -12.36 -33.13
CA VAL A 757 -1.37 -13.50 -34.03
C VAL A 757 -1.96 -14.66 -33.24
N GLN A 758 -3.16 -15.09 -33.61
CA GLN A 758 -3.83 -16.27 -33.07
C GLN A 758 -3.52 -17.48 -33.97
N THR A 759 -2.73 -18.42 -33.46
CA THR A 759 -2.22 -19.55 -34.24
C THR A 759 -3.03 -20.81 -33.97
N ILE A 760 -3.51 -21.45 -35.03
CA ILE A 760 -4.17 -22.75 -35.01
C ILE A 760 -3.18 -23.78 -35.55
N THR A 761 -2.90 -24.82 -34.77
CA THR A 761 -1.90 -25.84 -35.11
C THR A 761 -2.24 -26.61 -36.40
N SER A 762 -1.29 -27.39 -36.92
CA SER A 762 -1.45 -28.15 -38.16
C SER A 762 -2.67 -29.08 -38.18
N GLY A 763 -2.97 -29.74 -37.06
CA GLY A 763 -4.15 -30.61 -36.90
C GLY A 763 -5.38 -29.91 -36.31
N GLY A 764 -5.25 -28.62 -35.97
CA GLY A 764 -6.26 -27.87 -35.24
C GLY A 764 -7.45 -27.38 -36.07
N ALA A 765 -8.48 -26.87 -35.37
CA ALA A 765 -9.71 -26.34 -35.93
C ALA A 765 -10.13 -25.02 -35.26
N PHE A 766 -10.67 -24.10 -36.07
CA PHE A 766 -11.32 -22.88 -35.59
C PHE A 766 -12.79 -22.93 -35.98
N ASN A 767 -13.66 -23.08 -34.99
CA ASN A 767 -15.08 -23.36 -35.17
C ASN A 767 -15.93 -22.21 -34.66
N THR A 768 -17.03 -21.94 -35.36
CA THR A 768 -18.11 -21.04 -34.90
C THR A 768 -19.43 -21.80 -34.88
N THR A 769 -20.23 -21.66 -33.82
CA THR A 769 -21.61 -22.20 -33.77
C THR A 769 -22.62 -21.11 -34.11
N SER A 770 -22.48 -20.55 -35.30
CA SER A 770 -23.22 -19.39 -35.80
C SER A 770 -24.27 -19.77 -36.85
N ASP A 771 -25.33 -18.96 -36.90
CA ASP A 771 -26.40 -19.03 -37.88
C ASP A 771 -26.81 -17.62 -38.31
N CYS A 772 -27.86 -17.52 -39.12
CA CYS A 772 -28.29 -16.25 -39.67
C CYS A 772 -28.88 -15.27 -38.64
N GLU A 773 -29.34 -15.73 -37.46
CA GLU A 773 -29.83 -14.87 -36.38
C GLU A 773 -28.75 -14.59 -35.33
N LYS A 774 -27.68 -15.40 -35.31
CA LYS A 774 -26.61 -15.39 -34.30
C LYS A 774 -25.23 -15.39 -34.95
N TYR A 775 -24.82 -14.23 -35.48
CA TYR A 775 -23.48 -14.05 -36.03
C TYR A 775 -22.42 -14.11 -34.92
N VAL A 776 -21.22 -14.60 -35.27
CA VAL A 776 -20.01 -14.37 -34.47
C VAL A 776 -19.33 -13.11 -34.97
N THR A 777 -19.04 -12.17 -34.08
CA THR A 777 -18.23 -10.97 -34.42
C THR A 777 -16.80 -11.15 -33.93
N LEU A 778 -15.83 -11.17 -34.84
CA LEU A 778 -14.40 -11.12 -34.51
C LEU A 778 -13.88 -9.71 -34.79
N THR A 779 -13.25 -9.09 -33.78
CA THR A 779 -12.70 -7.72 -33.91
C THR A 779 -11.30 -7.62 -33.33
N SER A 780 -10.46 -6.76 -33.90
CA SER A 780 -9.16 -6.39 -33.31
C SER A 780 -9.28 -5.39 -32.14
N GLY A 781 -10.52 -4.96 -31.84
CA GLY A 781 -10.86 -3.98 -30.80
C GLY A 781 -10.69 -2.52 -31.20
N LEU A 782 -9.84 -2.21 -32.20
CA LEU A 782 -9.58 -0.86 -32.69
C LEU A 782 -9.75 -0.75 -34.20
N PRO A 783 -10.26 0.38 -34.72
CA PRO A 783 -10.65 0.47 -36.12
C PRO A 783 -9.47 0.73 -37.08
N ASP A 784 -8.28 1.05 -36.56
CA ASP A 784 -7.04 1.33 -37.30
C ASP A 784 -5.92 0.29 -37.07
N LYS A 785 -6.21 -0.77 -36.30
CA LYS A 785 -5.29 -1.87 -36.02
C LYS A 785 -5.89 -3.19 -36.45
N THR A 786 -5.04 -4.12 -36.82
CA THR A 786 -5.47 -5.48 -37.19
C THR A 786 -4.99 -6.51 -36.17
N SER A 787 -5.66 -7.65 -36.14
CA SER A 787 -5.18 -8.90 -35.55
C SER A 787 -5.15 -9.98 -36.62
N GLU A 788 -4.25 -10.95 -36.51
CA GLU A 788 -4.04 -11.98 -37.54
C GLU A 788 -4.46 -13.37 -37.03
N ILE A 789 -5.11 -14.16 -37.90
CA ILE A 789 -5.35 -15.59 -37.69
C ILE A 789 -4.39 -16.37 -38.60
N ARG A 790 -3.64 -17.30 -38.01
CA ARG A 790 -2.69 -18.19 -38.71
C ARG A 790 -3.11 -19.65 -38.54
N LYS A 791 -3.24 -20.39 -39.63
CA LYS A 791 -3.39 -21.85 -39.64
C LYS A 791 -2.08 -22.50 -40.10
N GLU A 792 -1.46 -23.29 -39.23
CA GLU A 792 -0.23 -24.02 -39.57
C GLU A 792 -0.52 -25.25 -40.45
N GLY A 793 0.51 -25.76 -41.12
CA GLY A 793 0.44 -26.98 -41.95
C GLY A 793 -0.32 -26.85 -43.28
N GLY A 794 -0.84 -25.67 -43.60
CA GLY A 794 -1.71 -25.45 -44.76
C GLY A 794 -3.14 -25.94 -44.51
N GLY A 795 -3.88 -26.21 -45.60
CA GLY A 795 -5.27 -26.68 -45.55
C GLY A 795 -6.30 -25.54 -45.62
N ALA A 796 -7.57 -25.86 -45.38
CA ALA A 796 -8.67 -24.89 -45.45
C ALA A 796 -9.23 -24.61 -44.05
N LEU A 797 -9.36 -23.33 -43.69
CA LEU A 797 -10.10 -22.85 -42.52
C LEU A 797 -11.38 -22.19 -43.03
N THR A 798 -12.54 -22.73 -42.66
CA THR A 798 -13.85 -22.23 -43.09
C THR A 798 -14.72 -21.91 -41.88
N ILE A 799 -15.22 -20.69 -41.83
CA ILE A 799 -16.18 -20.20 -40.83
C ILE A 799 -17.42 -19.64 -41.55
N ASN A 800 -18.57 -19.67 -40.89
CA ASN A 800 -19.87 -19.32 -41.50
C ASN A 800 -20.60 -18.29 -40.64
N TYR A 801 -21.39 -17.38 -41.23
CA TYR A 801 -22.15 -16.34 -40.51
C TYR A 801 -21.28 -15.57 -39.50
N VAL A 802 -20.25 -14.90 -40.02
CA VAL A 802 -19.28 -14.15 -39.21
C VAL A 802 -19.14 -12.70 -39.68
N VAL A 803 -18.90 -11.80 -38.73
CA VAL A 803 -18.44 -10.44 -39.01
C VAL A 803 -16.97 -10.37 -38.64
N LEU A 804 -16.12 -10.05 -39.63
CA LEU A 804 -14.68 -9.89 -39.49
C LEU A 804 -14.31 -8.41 -39.55
N ASP A 805 -14.00 -7.82 -38.41
CA ASP A 805 -13.69 -6.40 -38.25
C ASP A 805 -12.20 -6.19 -37.97
N ASN A 806 -11.45 -5.79 -39.02
CA ASN A 806 -9.99 -5.67 -38.99
C ASN A 806 -9.25 -6.98 -38.64
N ILE A 807 -9.72 -8.11 -39.18
CA ILE A 807 -9.11 -9.42 -38.98
C ILE A 807 -8.41 -9.87 -40.25
N THR A 808 -7.09 -10.04 -40.21
CA THR A 808 -6.31 -10.54 -41.35
C THR A 808 -6.05 -12.03 -41.24
N ALA A 809 -5.87 -12.71 -42.37
CA ALA A 809 -5.47 -14.11 -42.41
C ALA A 809 -4.04 -14.26 -42.97
N ASP A 810 -3.24 -15.10 -42.31
CA ASP A 810 -1.86 -15.37 -42.72
C ASP A 810 -1.81 -16.41 -43.85
N LEU A 811 -1.43 -15.96 -45.04
CA LEU A 811 -1.29 -16.80 -46.24
C LEU A 811 0.08 -17.49 -46.36
N SER A 812 1.06 -17.15 -45.50
CA SER A 812 2.45 -17.63 -45.60
C SER A 812 2.60 -19.14 -45.40
N THR A 813 1.64 -19.78 -44.72
CA THR A 813 1.62 -21.23 -44.48
C THR A 813 1.04 -22.05 -45.64
N GLY A 814 0.50 -21.38 -46.67
CA GLY A 814 -0.26 -22.03 -47.75
C GLY A 814 -1.69 -22.43 -47.36
N ALA A 815 -2.18 -22.02 -46.19
CA ALA A 815 -3.56 -22.20 -45.80
C ALA A 815 -4.50 -21.27 -46.58
N THR A 816 -5.74 -21.72 -46.80
CA THR A 816 -6.82 -20.93 -47.39
C THR A 816 -7.88 -20.63 -46.35
N TYR A 817 -8.43 -19.42 -46.38
CA TYR A 817 -9.37 -18.93 -45.37
C TYR A 817 -10.65 -18.49 -46.06
N SER A 818 -11.79 -19.04 -45.63
CA SER A 818 -13.11 -18.74 -46.20
C SER A 818 -14.09 -18.33 -45.12
N ALA A 819 -14.71 -17.16 -45.30
CA ALA A 819 -15.82 -16.69 -44.48
C ALA A 819 -17.10 -16.76 -45.32
N VAL A 820 -17.89 -17.82 -45.14
CA VAL A 820 -19.13 -18.07 -45.88
C VAL A 820 -20.27 -17.31 -45.21
N ASN A 821 -21.15 -16.67 -45.99
CA ASN A 821 -22.18 -15.76 -45.45
C ASN A 821 -21.61 -14.74 -44.45
N GLY A 822 -20.37 -14.33 -44.65
CA GLY A 822 -19.63 -13.45 -43.75
C GLY A 822 -19.65 -12.01 -44.24
N VAL A 823 -19.18 -11.09 -43.39
CA VAL A 823 -18.95 -9.69 -43.76
C VAL A 823 -17.57 -9.27 -43.30
N GLY A 824 -16.77 -8.73 -44.23
CA GLY A 824 -15.48 -8.11 -43.91
C GLY A 824 -15.62 -6.59 -43.79
N ILE A 825 -15.18 -6.03 -42.66
CA ILE A 825 -15.18 -4.59 -42.39
C ILE A 825 -13.75 -4.11 -42.14
N GLY A 826 -13.42 -2.89 -42.58
CA GLY A 826 -12.10 -2.31 -42.37
C GLY A 826 -11.02 -3.09 -43.11
N THR A 827 -9.89 -3.31 -42.44
CA THR A 827 -8.74 -4.02 -43.01
C THR A 827 -8.85 -5.53 -42.75
N THR A 828 -9.70 -6.21 -43.53
CA THR A 828 -9.92 -7.67 -43.47
C THR A 828 -9.40 -8.34 -44.75
N THR A 829 -8.09 -8.63 -44.79
CA THR A 829 -7.39 -9.19 -45.97
C THR A 829 -6.98 -10.66 -45.77
N GLY A 830 -6.73 -11.39 -46.85
CA GLY A 830 -6.32 -12.81 -46.81
C GLY A 830 -7.49 -13.81 -46.75
N TRP A 831 -8.71 -13.33 -46.51
CA TRP A 831 -9.94 -14.11 -46.52
C TRP A 831 -10.62 -14.10 -47.89
N SER A 832 -11.12 -15.26 -48.33
CA SER A 832 -12.17 -15.35 -49.34
C SER A 832 -13.53 -15.12 -48.66
N VAL A 833 -13.90 -13.84 -48.47
CA VAL A 833 -15.17 -13.47 -47.87
C VAL A 833 -16.28 -13.57 -48.91
N ILE A 834 -17.20 -14.50 -48.71
CA ILE A 834 -18.42 -14.61 -49.52
C ILE A 834 -19.47 -13.73 -48.85
N ASN A 835 -19.45 -12.44 -49.18
CA ASN A 835 -20.39 -11.47 -48.65
C ASN A 835 -21.81 -11.83 -49.02
N SER A 836 -22.74 -11.71 -48.06
CA SER A 836 -24.15 -11.56 -48.41
C SER A 836 -24.31 -10.27 -49.22
N PRO A 837 -25.06 -10.28 -50.34
CA PRO A 837 -25.30 -9.05 -51.09
C PRO A 837 -25.97 -8.01 -50.18
N ALA A 838 -25.64 -6.73 -50.36
CA ALA A 838 -26.30 -5.65 -49.63
C ALA A 838 -27.81 -5.66 -49.90
N ARG A 839 -28.61 -5.64 -48.84
CA ARG A 839 -30.08 -5.70 -48.89
C ARG A 839 -30.71 -4.37 -48.49
N LEU A 840 -31.95 -4.19 -48.93
CA LEU A 840 -32.87 -3.21 -48.38
C LEU A 840 -33.82 -3.99 -47.45
N LEU A 841 -33.73 -3.74 -46.15
CA LEU A 841 -34.48 -4.46 -45.13
C LEU A 841 -35.51 -3.53 -44.50
N TYR A 842 -36.76 -3.98 -44.47
CA TYR A 842 -37.88 -3.27 -43.89
C TYR A 842 -38.28 -3.95 -42.59
N TRP A 843 -38.42 -3.17 -41.52
CA TRP A 843 -39.02 -3.67 -40.30
C TRP A 843 -40.49 -4.00 -40.53
N VAL A 844 -40.99 -5.14 -40.05
CA VAL A 844 -42.39 -5.59 -40.18
C VAL A 844 -42.88 -6.23 -38.89
N GLY A 845 -44.21 -6.33 -38.72
CA GLY A 845 -44.82 -7.10 -37.64
C GLY A 845 -45.02 -6.37 -36.29
N GLY A 846 -44.74 -5.06 -36.21
CA GLY A 846 -44.94 -4.28 -34.99
C GLY A 846 -43.83 -4.46 -33.96
N ASP A 847 -44.18 -4.73 -32.71
CA ASP A 847 -43.23 -5.00 -31.61
C ASP A 847 -42.32 -6.19 -31.91
N GLY A 848 -41.03 -6.07 -31.58
CA GLY A 848 -40.12 -7.19 -31.81
C GLY A 848 -38.67 -6.94 -31.45
N ASP A 849 -37.89 -8.00 -31.61
CA ASP A 849 -36.44 -8.02 -31.41
C ASP A 849 -35.70 -7.83 -32.73
N TRP A 850 -34.77 -6.87 -32.77
CA TRP A 850 -33.87 -6.57 -33.88
C TRP A 850 -33.16 -7.81 -34.39
N ASN A 851 -32.81 -8.73 -33.50
CA ASN A 851 -32.07 -9.95 -33.84
C ASN A 851 -32.97 -11.09 -34.33
N SER A 852 -34.29 -10.90 -34.41
CA SER A 852 -35.23 -11.92 -34.91
C SER A 852 -35.49 -11.75 -36.41
N SER A 853 -35.30 -12.83 -37.18
CA SER A 853 -35.57 -12.82 -38.62
C SER A 853 -37.05 -12.54 -38.97
N ALA A 854 -37.96 -12.81 -38.02
CA ALA A 854 -39.40 -12.60 -38.20
C ALA A 854 -39.80 -11.12 -38.42
N HIS A 855 -38.93 -10.17 -38.09
CA HIS A 855 -39.20 -8.74 -38.21
C HIS A 855 -38.51 -8.06 -39.39
N TRP A 856 -37.75 -8.78 -40.20
CA TRP A 856 -37.07 -8.23 -41.37
C TRP A 856 -37.64 -8.78 -42.68
N SER A 857 -37.93 -7.88 -43.62
CA SER A 857 -38.47 -8.20 -44.95
C SER A 857 -37.71 -7.49 -46.07
N LEU A 858 -37.68 -8.07 -47.28
CA LEU A 858 -37.10 -7.43 -48.48
C LEU A 858 -38.02 -6.37 -49.12
N SER A 859 -39.27 -6.24 -48.65
CA SER A 859 -40.19 -5.21 -49.12
C SER A 859 -41.04 -4.63 -47.99
N SER A 860 -41.36 -3.34 -48.09
CA SER A 860 -42.27 -2.64 -47.18
C SER A 860 -43.60 -3.38 -47.01
N GLY A 861 -43.98 -3.71 -45.77
CA GLY A 861 -45.19 -4.47 -45.44
C GLY A 861 -45.21 -5.93 -45.90
N GLY A 862 -44.07 -6.48 -46.32
CA GLY A 862 -43.92 -7.87 -46.75
C GLY A 862 -43.95 -8.87 -45.59
N GLY A 863 -43.75 -10.15 -45.92
CA GLY A 863 -43.56 -11.19 -44.90
C GLY A 863 -42.17 -11.09 -44.27
N GLY A 864 -42.08 -11.32 -42.96
CA GLY A 864 -40.80 -11.49 -42.26
C GLY A 864 -40.12 -12.82 -42.60
N GLY A 865 -38.85 -12.95 -42.24
CA GLY A 865 -38.04 -14.15 -42.46
C GLY A 865 -36.63 -13.87 -43.00
N GLU A 866 -36.27 -12.61 -43.20
CA GLU A 866 -34.91 -12.24 -43.59
C GLU A 866 -33.96 -12.24 -42.41
N CYS A 867 -32.70 -12.63 -42.63
CA CYS A 867 -31.67 -12.55 -41.61
C CYS A 867 -31.53 -11.10 -41.10
N PRO A 868 -31.29 -10.88 -39.80
CA PRO A 868 -31.00 -9.56 -39.24
C PRO A 868 -29.98 -8.76 -40.07
N PRO A 869 -30.05 -7.41 -40.00
CA PRO A 869 -29.20 -6.54 -40.79
C PRO A 869 -27.71 -6.73 -40.46
N THR A 870 -26.91 -6.73 -41.51
CA THR A 870 -25.45 -6.75 -41.48
C THR A 870 -24.90 -5.33 -41.68
N PRO A 871 -23.58 -5.11 -41.51
CA PRO A 871 -22.94 -3.82 -41.81
C PRO A 871 -23.14 -3.29 -43.24
N LEU A 872 -23.63 -4.12 -44.19
CA LEU A 872 -23.85 -3.75 -45.59
C LEU A 872 -25.31 -3.38 -45.89
N ASP A 873 -26.24 -3.69 -45.00
CA ASP A 873 -27.68 -3.61 -45.26
C ASP A 873 -28.26 -2.25 -44.85
N ASN A 874 -29.16 -1.72 -45.66
CA ASN A 874 -29.91 -0.51 -45.34
C ASN A 874 -31.24 -0.90 -44.68
N VAL A 875 -31.58 -0.26 -43.58
CA VAL A 875 -32.79 -0.56 -42.80
C VAL A 875 -33.80 0.58 -42.85
N PHE A 876 -35.08 0.21 -42.99
CA PHE A 876 -36.19 1.14 -43.12
C PHE A 876 -37.29 0.80 -42.12
N PHE A 877 -37.69 1.81 -41.35
CA PHE A 877 -38.85 1.78 -40.47
C PHE A 877 -39.89 2.74 -41.05
N ASP A 878 -40.90 2.16 -41.70
CA ASP A 878 -41.88 2.91 -42.47
C ASP A 878 -43.31 2.71 -41.97
N GLY A 879 -44.29 3.30 -42.67
CA GLY A 879 -45.69 3.21 -42.28
C GLY A 879 -46.26 1.78 -42.31
N ALA A 880 -45.61 0.85 -43.01
CA ALA A 880 -45.97 -0.56 -43.07
C ALA A 880 -45.23 -1.43 -42.03
N SER A 881 -44.37 -0.83 -41.21
CA SER A 881 -43.66 -1.53 -40.13
C SER A 881 -44.56 -2.01 -38.99
N GLY A 882 -45.81 -1.51 -38.92
CA GLY A 882 -46.77 -1.88 -37.87
C GLY A 882 -46.46 -1.26 -36.51
N LEU A 883 -45.55 -0.27 -36.45
CA LEU A 883 -45.14 0.42 -35.23
C LEU A 883 -46.08 1.56 -34.87
N ASN A 884 -46.43 1.67 -33.59
CA ASN A 884 -47.20 2.75 -33.00
C ASN A 884 -46.57 3.22 -31.67
N ALA A 885 -47.20 4.19 -31.00
CA ALA A 885 -46.63 4.85 -29.81
C ALA A 885 -46.37 3.93 -28.60
N THR A 886 -46.99 2.74 -28.53
CA THR A 886 -46.69 1.76 -27.46
C THR A 886 -45.65 0.74 -27.90
N ASN A 887 -45.26 0.73 -29.18
CA ASN A 887 -44.41 -0.30 -29.71
C ASN A 887 -42.92 -0.06 -29.46
N MET A 888 -42.17 -1.16 -29.35
CA MET A 888 -40.76 -1.22 -29.03
C MET A 888 -40.02 -2.16 -29.99
N VAL A 889 -38.94 -1.64 -30.57
CA VAL A 889 -37.90 -2.41 -31.23
C VAL A 889 -36.79 -2.62 -30.20
N THR A 890 -36.61 -3.86 -29.73
CA THR A 890 -35.57 -4.19 -28.76
C THR A 890 -34.33 -4.75 -29.44
N ILE A 891 -33.15 -4.58 -28.85
CA ILE A 891 -31.93 -5.27 -29.29
C ILE A 891 -31.53 -6.25 -28.18
N SER A 892 -31.39 -7.53 -28.52
CA SER A 892 -31.09 -8.60 -27.53
C SER A 892 -29.65 -9.14 -27.60
N GLN A 893 -28.90 -8.85 -28.66
CA GLN A 893 -27.51 -9.28 -28.83
C GLN A 893 -26.56 -8.08 -28.83
N ARG A 894 -25.34 -8.26 -28.32
CA ARG A 894 -24.34 -7.18 -28.13
C ARG A 894 -24.01 -6.37 -29.39
N TYR A 895 -24.17 -6.98 -30.57
CA TYR A 895 -23.86 -6.37 -31.85
C TYR A 895 -25.11 -6.27 -32.73
N ALA A 896 -25.67 -5.07 -32.84
CA ALA A 896 -26.62 -4.71 -33.89
C ALA A 896 -25.93 -3.83 -34.92
N HIS A 897 -26.04 -4.20 -36.20
CA HIS A 897 -25.39 -3.51 -37.31
C HIS A 897 -26.42 -3.02 -38.32
N CYS A 898 -26.14 -1.91 -38.99
CA CYS A 898 -26.70 -1.61 -40.29
C CYS A 898 -25.81 -0.57 -41.00
N LYS A 899 -25.97 -0.46 -42.31
CA LYS A 899 -25.35 0.60 -43.09
C LYS A 899 -26.13 1.91 -42.90
N ASP A 900 -27.19 2.10 -43.68
CA ASP A 900 -28.08 3.25 -43.54
C ASP A 900 -29.29 2.88 -42.64
N MET A 901 -29.76 3.82 -41.82
CA MET A 901 -30.95 3.65 -40.98
C MET A 901 -31.92 4.83 -41.17
N ASP A 902 -33.14 4.53 -41.60
CA ASP A 902 -34.19 5.51 -41.87
C ASP A 902 -35.48 5.19 -41.09
N TRP A 903 -35.91 6.13 -40.24
CA TRP A 903 -37.11 6.07 -39.42
C TRP A 903 -38.23 7.01 -39.89
N THR A 904 -38.10 7.66 -41.04
CA THR A 904 -39.01 8.74 -41.47
C THR A 904 -40.48 8.34 -41.59
N GLY A 905 -40.80 7.04 -41.72
CA GLY A 905 -42.18 6.58 -41.82
C GLY A 905 -42.83 6.13 -40.51
N VAL A 906 -42.19 6.28 -39.34
CA VAL A 906 -42.82 5.97 -38.05
C VAL A 906 -43.42 7.19 -37.34
N GLY A 907 -44.50 6.95 -36.59
CA GLY A 907 -45.18 7.96 -35.77
C GLY A 907 -44.53 8.24 -34.41
N ASN A 908 -44.98 9.34 -33.79
CA ASN A 908 -44.54 9.83 -32.47
C ASN A 908 -44.77 8.77 -31.36
N GLY A 909 -43.76 8.51 -30.53
CA GLY A 909 -43.80 7.61 -29.38
C GLY A 909 -43.12 6.24 -29.57
N THR A 910 -42.86 5.80 -30.81
CA THR A 910 -42.15 4.53 -31.10
C THR A 910 -40.79 4.47 -30.40
N LYS A 911 -40.41 3.30 -29.86
CA LYS A 911 -39.15 3.16 -29.11
C LYS A 911 -38.16 2.22 -29.79
N LEU A 912 -36.89 2.62 -29.83
CA LEU A 912 -35.75 1.75 -30.10
C LEU A 912 -34.96 1.58 -28.79
N ILE A 913 -34.89 0.37 -28.23
CA ILE A 913 -34.36 0.10 -26.89
C ILE A 913 -33.26 -0.97 -26.96
N GLY A 914 -32.06 -0.64 -26.50
CA GLY A 914 -30.94 -1.59 -26.37
C GLY A 914 -30.48 -1.80 -24.93
N GLY A 915 -30.98 -1.03 -23.96
CA GLY A 915 -30.39 -1.06 -22.61
C GLY A 915 -28.91 -0.67 -22.66
N ASN A 916 -28.01 -1.55 -22.21
CA ASN A 916 -26.55 -1.36 -22.30
C ASN A 916 -25.92 -1.87 -23.62
N ILE A 917 -26.73 -2.31 -24.58
CA ILE A 917 -26.26 -2.84 -25.87
C ILE A 917 -25.98 -1.70 -26.87
N ASN A 918 -25.00 -1.93 -27.74
CA ASN A 918 -24.48 -0.95 -28.69
C ASN A 918 -25.08 -1.15 -30.10
N LEU A 919 -25.29 -0.04 -30.81
CA LEU A 919 -25.65 -0.01 -32.22
C LEU A 919 -24.47 0.47 -33.06
N TYR A 920 -24.17 -0.23 -34.16
CA TYR A 920 -23.08 0.08 -35.08
C TYR A 920 -23.62 0.49 -36.46
N LEU A 921 -23.44 1.76 -36.81
CA LEU A 921 -23.96 2.39 -38.02
C LEU A 921 -22.84 2.68 -39.03
N PHE A 922 -22.92 2.10 -40.23
CA PHE A 922 -21.89 2.22 -41.27
C PHE A 922 -22.22 3.23 -42.39
N GLY A 923 -23.29 3.98 -42.24
CA GLY A 923 -23.82 4.92 -43.23
C GLY A 923 -24.65 6.03 -42.61
N ASN A 924 -25.69 6.47 -43.33
CA ASN A 924 -26.55 7.59 -42.95
C ASN A 924 -27.52 7.21 -41.82
N LEU A 925 -27.81 8.17 -40.95
CA LEU A 925 -28.85 8.05 -39.93
C LEU A 925 -29.91 9.14 -40.12
N THR A 926 -31.16 8.73 -40.28
CA THR A 926 -32.32 9.63 -40.32
C THR A 926 -33.36 9.19 -39.30
N LEU A 927 -33.46 9.90 -38.18
CA LEU A 927 -34.46 9.67 -37.14
C LEU A 927 -35.76 10.43 -37.41
N SER A 928 -36.85 10.02 -36.76
CA SER A 928 -38.14 10.72 -36.80
C SER A 928 -38.37 11.54 -35.54
N ALA A 929 -39.08 12.67 -35.65
CA ALA A 929 -39.36 13.53 -34.51
C ALA A 929 -40.33 12.86 -33.53
N GLY A 930 -39.98 12.88 -32.24
CA GLY A 930 -40.82 12.32 -31.18
C GLY A 930 -40.73 10.79 -31.00
N MET A 931 -39.80 10.10 -31.66
CA MET A 931 -39.44 8.74 -31.26
C MET A 931 -38.66 8.74 -29.93
N ASN A 932 -38.49 7.57 -29.32
CA ASN A 932 -37.63 7.38 -28.15
C ASN A 932 -36.41 6.54 -28.57
N TYR A 933 -35.22 7.15 -28.52
CA TYR A 933 -33.95 6.51 -28.85
C TYR A 933 -33.20 6.15 -27.57
N GLU A 934 -33.28 4.88 -27.15
CA GLU A 934 -32.78 4.35 -25.87
C GLU A 934 -31.74 3.23 -26.10
N ILE A 935 -30.69 3.55 -26.86
CA ILE A 935 -29.55 2.65 -27.13
C ILE A 935 -28.40 2.97 -26.17
N GLY A 936 -27.70 1.96 -25.64
CA GLY A 936 -26.60 2.12 -24.69
C GLY A 936 -25.46 2.98 -25.25
N ALA A 937 -24.86 2.56 -26.36
CA ALA A 937 -23.96 3.41 -27.14
C ALA A 937 -24.18 3.32 -28.65
N THR A 938 -24.00 4.44 -29.34
CA THR A 938 -24.08 4.52 -30.81
C THR A 938 -22.69 4.68 -31.40
N TYR A 939 -22.26 3.70 -32.19
CA TYR A 939 -21.00 3.71 -32.93
C TYR A 939 -21.23 4.12 -34.38
N PHE A 940 -20.87 5.36 -34.70
CA PHE A 940 -20.78 5.85 -36.06
C PHE A 940 -19.48 5.35 -36.71
N ARG A 941 -19.60 4.50 -37.72
CA ARG A 941 -18.50 3.74 -38.35
C ARG A 941 -18.48 3.84 -39.87
N ALA A 942 -19.05 4.90 -40.43
CA ALA A 942 -19.08 5.09 -41.87
C ALA A 942 -17.68 5.01 -42.50
N SER A 943 -17.58 4.39 -43.68
CA SER A 943 -16.35 4.32 -44.48
C SER A 943 -16.39 5.26 -45.69
N GLN A 944 -17.51 5.96 -45.87
CA GLN A 944 -17.80 6.97 -46.88
C GLN A 944 -18.51 8.15 -46.19
N PRO A 945 -18.62 9.32 -46.85
CA PRO A 945 -19.40 10.44 -46.30
C PRO A 945 -20.83 10.02 -45.95
N ALA A 946 -21.24 10.33 -44.73
CA ALA A 946 -22.53 10.02 -44.15
C ALA A 946 -23.15 11.25 -43.49
N THR A 947 -24.47 11.24 -43.41
CA THR A 947 -25.27 12.30 -42.78
C THR A 947 -25.95 11.80 -41.51
N ILE A 948 -26.11 12.68 -40.53
CA ILE A 948 -26.81 12.41 -39.27
C ILE A 948 -27.95 13.44 -39.14
N THR A 949 -29.18 12.94 -39.10
CA THR A 949 -30.39 13.71 -38.79
C THR A 949 -31.01 13.15 -37.51
N SER A 950 -30.88 13.87 -36.42
CA SER A 950 -31.31 13.47 -35.08
C SER A 950 -32.80 13.70 -34.85
N ALA A 951 -33.43 14.62 -35.58
CA ALA A 951 -34.84 14.99 -35.47
C ALA A 951 -35.28 15.35 -34.04
N GLY A 952 -34.37 15.94 -33.25
CA GLY A 952 -34.58 16.31 -31.84
C GLY A 952 -34.44 15.15 -30.83
N ASN A 953 -34.10 13.95 -31.29
CA ASN A 953 -33.76 12.83 -30.41
C ASN A 953 -32.39 13.04 -29.77
N LYS A 954 -32.21 12.46 -28.58
CA LYS A 954 -30.95 12.52 -27.84
C LYS A 954 -30.28 11.15 -27.79
N TYR A 955 -28.97 11.15 -27.89
CA TYR A 955 -28.16 9.92 -27.82
C TYR A 955 -27.69 9.67 -26.39
N TYR A 956 -27.41 8.42 -26.07
CA TYR A 956 -26.58 8.08 -24.91
C TYR A 956 -25.11 8.26 -25.30
N THR A 957 -24.21 7.40 -24.83
CA THR A 957 -22.80 7.46 -25.19
C THR A 957 -22.64 7.32 -26.71
N THR A 958 -21.80 8.16 -27.31
CA THR A 958 -21.60 8.17 -28.76
C THR A 958 -20.13 8.02 -29.14
N TYR A 959 -19.84 7.20 -30.15
CA TYR A 959 -18.51 6.98 -30.69
C TYR A 959 -18.46 7.32 -32.18
N PHE A 960 -17.53 8.18 -32.59
CA PHE A 960 -17.10 8.33 -33.97
C PHE A 960 -15.85 7.46 -34.17
N TRP A 961 -16.03 6.32 -34.85
CA TRP A 961 -15.17 5.14 -34.73
C TRP A 961 -14.78 4.51 -36.07
N SER A 962 -14.35 5.37 -37.01
CA SER A 962 -13.82 4.94 -38.31
C SER A 962 -12.76 5.90 -38.82
N PRO A 963 -11.51 5.45 -39.09
CA PRO A 963 -10.42 6.31 -39.57
C PRO A 963 -10.71 7.05 -40.87
N THR A 964 -11.55 6.48 -41.73
CA THR A 964 -11.95 7.05 -43.02
C THR A 964 -13.36 7.63 -43.02
N GLY A 965 -14.03 7.63 -41.86
CA GLY A 965 -15.39 8.14 -41.74
C GLY A 965 -15.46 9.64 -41.91
N GLU A 966 -16.54 10.12 -42.52
CA GLU A 966 -16.88 11.54 -42.58
C GLU A 966 -18.38 11.68 -42.28
N TRP A 967 -18.71 12.44 -41.24
CA TRP A 967 -20.07 12.68 -40.78
C TRP A 967 -20.42 14.15 -40.86
N THR A 968 -21.56 14.46 -41.48
CA THR A 968 -22.12 15.81 -41.55
C THR A 968 -23.44 15.84 -40.80
N LEU A 969 -23.55 16.74 -39.82
CA LEU A 969 -24.82 16.98 -39.12
C LEU A 969 -25.79 17.73 -40.02
N MET A 970 -27.05 17.30 -40.04
CA MET A 970 -28.15 17.94 -40.79
C MET A 970 -29.08 18.75 -39.89
N ASP A 971 -28.99 18.55 -38.58
CA ASP A 971 -29.68 19.25 -37.52
C ASP A 971 -28.86 19.20 -36.22
N ASP A 972 -29.43 19.71 -35.11
CA ASP A 972 -28.76 19.73 -33.81
C ASP A 972 -28.56 18.30 -33.28
N PHE A 973 -27.32 18.00 -32.87
CA PHE A 973 -26.93 16.73 -32.26
C PHE A 973 -26.82 16.93 -30.75
N GLU A 974 -27.55 16.15 -29.96
CA GLU A 974 -27.50 16.23 -28.50
C GLU A 974 -27.40 14.86 -27.86
N THR A 975 -26.60 14.72 -26.80
CA THR A 975 -26.69 13.55 -25.91
C THR A 975 -27.59 13.81 -24.70
N ILE A 976 -28.01 12.77 -23.99
CA ILE A 976 -28.65 12.94 -22.67
C ILE A 976 -27.64 13.51 -21.67
N LYS A 977 -28.09 13.89 -20.47
CA LYS A 977 -27.15 14.33 -19.42
C LYS A 977 -26.26 13.18 -18.97
N ASP A 978 -25.06 13.52 -18.48
CA ASP A 978 -24.16 12.63 -17.76
C ASP A 978 -23.53 11.49 -18.59
N VAL A 979 -23.58 11.59 -19.92
CA VAL A 979 -22.92 10.67 -20.86
C VAL A 979 -21.88 11.38 -21.73
N ASP A 980 -20.95 10.59 -22.25
CA ASP A 980 -19.76 11.08 -22.98
C ASP A 980 -19.90 10.94 -24.51
N VAL A 981 -19.13 11.76 -25.23
CA VAL A 981 -18.93 11.63 -26.68
C VAL A 981 -17.45 11.37 -26.97
N TYR A 982 -17.18 10.30 -27.70
CA TYR A 982 -15.84 9.86 -28.09
C TYR A 982 -15.61 10.11 -29.58
N HIS A 983 -14.81 11.11 -29.91
CA HIS A 983 -14.39 11.41 -31.27
C HIS A 983 -12.90 11.09 -31.45
N TYR A 984 -12.63 9.80 -31.56
CA TYR A 984 -11.26 9.27 -31.71
C TYR A 984 -10.84 9.05 -33.15
N TYR A 985 -11.77 8.97 -34.10
CA TYR A 985 -11.46 8.70 -35.50
C TYR A 985 -12.39 9.45 -36.46
N GLY A 986 -11.90 9.68 -37.69
CA GLY A 986 -12.69 10.23 -38.79
C GLY A 986 -12.95 11.73 -38.68
N THR A 987 -13.78 12.24 -39.59
CA THR A 987 -14.10 13.66 -39.72
C THR A 987 -15.52 13.95 -39.29
N LEU A 988 -15.72 14.81 -38.30
CA LEU A 988 -17.03 15.34 -37.93
C LEU A 988 -17.18 16.80 -38.37
N ARG A 989 -18.21 17.07 -39.15
CA ARG A 989 -18.64 18.42 -39.55
C ARG A 989 -19.96 18.75 -38.87
N SER A 990 -19.89 19.71 -37.97
CA SER A 990 -21.07 20.25 -37.28
C SER A 990 -22.06 20.95 -38.21
N ASN A 991 -21.58 21.45 -39.36
CA ASN A 991 -22.38 22.13 -40.37
C ASN A 991 -23.23 23.29 -39.80
N ASN A 992 -22.66 24.04 -38.84
CA ASN A 992 -23.31 25.16 -38.13
C ASN A 992 -24.47 24.77 -37.21
N HIS A 993 -24.67 23.47 -36.94
CA HIS A 993 -25.64 22.97 -35.96
C HIS A 993 -25.05 22.88 -34.56
N THR A 994 -25.92 22.93 -33.55
CA THR A 994 -25.52 22.81 -32.13
C THR A 994 -25.06 21.39 -31.83
N ILE A 995 -24.00 21.26 -31.04
CA ILE A 995 -23.55 20.00 -30.46
C ILE A 995 -23.76 20.07 -28.93
N GLY A 996 -24.70 19.31 -28.43
CA GLY A 996 -24.97 19.15 -27.01
C GLY A 996 -24.26 17.92 -26.42
N VAL A 997 -23.37 18.15 -25.46
CA VAL A 997 -22.58 17.12 -24.77
C VAL A 997 -23.05 17.00 -23.32
N GLY A 998 -23.50 15.80 -22.97
CA GLY A 998 -24.02 15.47 -21.66
C GLY A 998 -23.02 15.62 -20.52
N ARG A 999 -21.74 15.32 -20.75
CA ARG A 999 -20.68 15.36 -19.73
C ARG A 999 -19.30 15.66 -20.30
N ILE A 1000 -18.68 14.70 -20.99
CA ILE A 1000 -17.32 14.82 -21.51
C ILE A 1000 -17.27 14.69 -23.04
N TRP A 1001 -16.48 15.55 -23.67
CA TRP A 1001 -16.05 15.40 -25.06
C TRP A 1001 -14.62 14.90 -25.11
N TRP A 1002 -14.44 13.70 -25.66
CA TRP A 1002 -13.13 13.07 -25.86
C TRP A 1002 -12.70 13.21 -27.32
N GLY A 1003 -12.07 14.33 -27.65
CA GLY A 1003 -11.46 14.58 -28.95
C GLY A 1003 -10.02 14.09 -28.99
N ALA A 1004 -9.80 12.92 -29.61
CA ALA A 1004 -8.55 12.13 -29.60
C ALA A 1004 -8.09 11.67 -28.19
N ALA A 1005 -7.48 10.48 -28.12
CA ALA A 1005 -7.21 9.78 -26.86
C ALA A 1005 -6.34 10.61 -25.88
N PRO A 1006 -6.67 10.66 -24.58
CA PRO A 1006 -5.91 11.41 -23.59
C PRO A 1006 -4.52 10.83 -23.35
N TYR A 1007 -3.58 11.71 -23.01
CA TYR A 1007 -2.18 11.41 -22.68
C TYR A 1007 -1.99 10.49 -21.45
N TYR A 1008 -3.03 10.32 -20.61
CA TYR A 1008 -2.87 9.76 -19.25
C TYR A 1008 -3.40 8.34 -19.04
N THR A 1009 -4.12 7.71 -19.96
CA THR A 1009 -4.77 6.41 -19.64
C THR A 1009 -4.03 5.18 -20.11
N VAL A 1010 -3.02 5.26 -20.98
CA VAL A 1010 -2.13 4.11 -21.29
C VAL A 1010 -0.79 4.63 -21.85
N PRO A 1011 0.38 4.18 -21.36
CA PRO A 1011 1.67 4.47 -22.00
C PRO A 1011 1.69 3.93 -23.45
N GLY A 1012 1.74 4.83 -24.44
CA GLY A 1012 1.95 4.46 -25.85
C GLY A 1012 0.88 4.91 -26.87
N TYR A 1013 -0.23 5.51 -26.45
CA TYR A 1013 -1.22 6.07 -27.39
C TYR A 1013 -0.91 7.52 -27.75
N ILE A 1014 -0.46 7.72 -28.98
CA ILE A 1014 -0.34 9.02 -29.63
C ILE A 1014 -1.76 9.48 -30.01
N SER A 1015 -2.06 10.79 -29.93
CA SER A 1015 -3.26 11.41 -30.53
C SER A 1015 -3.63 10.72 -31.85
N SER A 1016 -4.85 10.19 -31.98
CA SER A 1016 -5.27 9.52 -33.22
C SER A 1016 -5.06 10.46 -34.41
N PRO A 1017 -4.27 10.07 -35.44
CA PRO A 1017 -3.94 10.97 -36.54
C PRO A 1017 -5.13 11.30 -37.45
N THR A 1018 -6.26 10.61 -37.26
CA THR A 1018 -7.39 10.67 -38.20
C THR A 1018 -8.59 11.46 -37.70
N ALA A 1019 -8.69 11.74 -36.40
CA ALA A 1019 -9.80 12.51 -35.86
C ALA A 1019 -9.73 13.97 -36.32
N LYS A 1020 -10.81 14.49 -36.90
CA LYS A 1020 -10.91 15.86 -37.44
C LYS A 1020 -12.25 16.50 -37.13
N LEU A 1021 -12.26 17.68 -36.51
CA LEU A 1021 -13.49 18.36 -36.09
C LEU A 1021 -13.59 19.76 -36.71
N PHE A 1022 -14.71 20.01 -37.41
CA PHE A 1022 -15.02 21.30 -38.05
C PHE A 1022 -16.30 21.89 -37.45
N LEU A 1023 -16.16 23.01 -36.73
CA LEU A 1023 -17.26 23.63 -35.98
C LEU A 1023 -17.99 24.77 -36.70
N GLY A 1024 -17.42 25.39 -37.76
CA GLY A 1024 -18.11 26.48 -38.46
C GLY A 1024 -18.59 27.58 -37.51
N SER A 1025 -19.88 27.94 -37.53
CA SER A 1025 -20.51 28.87 -36.57
C SER A 1025 -21.34 28.18 -35.48
N SER A 1026 -21.04 26.91 -35.19
CA SER A 1026 -21.81 26.09 -34.23
C SER A 1026 -21.63 26.52 -32.77
N LYS A 1027 -22.57 26.07 -31.93
CA LYS A 1027 -22.43 26.08 -30.47
C LYS A 1027 -22.16 24.68 -29.96
N MET A 1028 -21.12 24.51 -29.15
CA MET A 1028 -20.87 23.26 -28.42
C MET A 1028 -21.14 23.47 -26.94
N ARG A 1029 -22.13 22.77 -26.38
CA ARG A 1029 -22.63 22.99 -25.02
C ARG A 1029 -22.38 21.77 -24.14
N PHE A 1030 -21.83 21.97 -22.95
CA PHE A 1030 -21.66 20.94 -21.93
C PHE A 1030 -22.63 21.17 -20.78
N TYR A 1031 -23.51 20.21 -20.47
CA TYR A 1031 -24.62 20.41 -19.52
C TYR A 1031 -24.89 19.21 -18.58
N PRO A 1032 -23.89 18.61 -17.91
CA PRO A 1032 -24.12 17.55 -16.95
C PRO A 1032 -24.97 18.02 -15.77
N THR A 1033 -25.50 17.07 -15.02
CA THR A 1033 -26.07 17.37 -13.71
C THR A 1033 -24.98 17.93 -12.78
N PRO A 1034 -25.33 18.77 -11.78
CA PRO A 1034 -24.34 19.42 -10.89
C PRO A 1034 -23.55 18.49 -9.96
N VAL A 1035 -23.50 17.19 -10.21
CA VAL A 1035 -22.70 16.19 -9.49
C VAL A 1035 -21.53 15.65 -10.34
N TRP A 1036 -21.57 15.85 -11.65
CA TRP A 1036 -20.49 15.46 -12.56
C TRP A 1036 -19.69 16.67 -13.03
N ALA A 1037 -18.47 16.43 -13.49
CA ALA A 1037 -17.65 17.42 -14.17
C ALA A 1037 -18.12 17.60 -15.62
N ALA A 1038 -17.94 18.81 -16.15
CA ALA A 1038 -18.06 19.06 -17.58
C ALA A 1038 -16.66 19.25 -18.17
N GLU A 1039 -16.27 18.38 -19.11
CA GLU A 1039 -14.90 18.36 -19.62
C GLU A 1039 -14.86 18.35 -21.16
N GLY A 1040 -14.08 19.25 -21.74
CA GLY A 1040 -13.77 19.28 -23.16
C GLY A 1040 -12.30 18.95 -23.40
N ALA A 1041 -11.99 17.73 -23.80
CA ALA A 1041 -10.64 17.31 -24.19
C ALA A 1041 -10.48 17.41 -25.72
N PHE A 1042 -9.75 18.42 -26.20
CA PHE A 1042 -9.54 18.70 -27.63
C PHE A 1042 -8.09 18.40 -28.04
N SER A 1043 -7.73 17.11 -28.04
CA SER A 1043 -6.38 16.60 -28.31
C SER A 1043 -6.11 16.23 -29.78
N TYR A 1044 -6.67 17.00 -30.71
CA TYR A 1044 -6.51 16.78 -32.14
C TYR A 1044 -5.08 17.09 -32.62
N GLN A 1045 -4.62 16.39 -33.66
CA GLN A 1045 -3.35 16.74 -34.32
C GLN A 1045 -3.42 18.12 -34.97
N PHE A 1046 -2.25 18.75 -35.18
CA PHE A 1046 -2.15 20.06 -35.80
C PHE A 1046 -2.88 20.10 -37.16
N GLY A 1047 -3.77 21.09 -37.33
CA GLY A 1047 -4.58 21.26 -38.54
C GLY A 1047 -5.84 20.38 -38.64
N ASN A 1048 -6.08 19.49 -37.67
CA ASN A 1048 -7.28 18.64 -37.65
C ASN A 1048 -8.45 19.21 -36.85
N PHE A 1049 -8.26 20.31 -36.12
CA PHE A 1049 -9.33 21.04 -35.44
C PHE A 1049 -9.51 22.42 -36.08
N ASP A 1050 -10.74 22.74 -36.46
CA ASP A 1050 -11.14 24.05 -36.98
C ASP A 1050 -12.37 24.55 -36.22
N ALA A 1051 -12.15 25.54 -35.35
CA ALA A 1051 -13.20 26.18 -34.57
C ALA A 1051 -14.08 27.13 -35.39
N GLY A 1052 -13.67 27.57 -36.58
CA GLY A 1052 -14.38 28.62 -37.33
C GLY A 1052 -14.69 29.86 -36.47
N THR A 1053 -15.98 30.15 -36.31
CA THR A 1053 -16.54 31.20 -35.44
C THR A 1053 -17.40 30.63 -34.29
N SER A 1054 -17.10 29.39 -33.88
CA SER A 1054 -17.90 28.65 -32.90
C SER A 1054 -17.81 29.18 -31.48
N GLU A 1055 -18.79 28.80 -30.65
CA GLU A 1055 -18.84 29.08 -29.22
C GLU A 1055 -18.87 27.77 -28.43
N ILE A 1056 -17.86 27.55 -27.58
CA ILE A 1056 -17.81 26.42 -26.64
C ILE A 1056 -18.31 26.91 -25.27
N ILE A 1057 -19.32 26.26 -24.72
CA ILE A 1057 -20.05 26.70 -23.52
C ILE A 1057 -20.12 25.59 -22.49
N PHE A 1058 -19.57 25.81 -21.31
CA PHE A 1058 -19.73 24.93 -20.15
C PHE A 1058 -20.84 25.47 -19.25
N GLU A 1059 -22.02 24.85 -19.28
CA GLU A 1059 -23.24 25.37 -18.65
C GLU A 1059 -23.39 24.98 -17.19
N SER A 1060 -23.02 23.76 -16.81
CA SER A 1060 -23.17 23.22 -15.46
C SER A 1060 -22.17 22.11 -15.15
N GLY A 1061 -21.91 21.84 -13.86
CA GLY A 1061 -21.02 20.79 -13.38
C GLY A 1061 -20.40 21.13 -12.01
N VAL A 1062 -19.77 20.16 -11.35
CA VAL A 1062 -19.04 20.36 -10.06
C VAL A 1062 -17.76 21.16 -10.27
N TYR A 1063 -17.10 20.94 -11.40
CA TYR A 1063 -16.03 21.76 -11.95
C TYR A 1063 -16.12 21.67 -13.47
N LEU A 1064 -15.55 22.67 -14.16
CA LEU A 1064 -15.66 22.82 -15.61
C LEU A 1064 -14.26 22.90 -16.20
N GLN A 1065 -13.92 22.05 -17.16
CA GLN A 1065 -12.56 21.93 -17.66
C GLN A 1065 -12.49 21.89 -19.17
N LEU A 1066 -11.49 22.57 -19.73
CA LEU A 1066 -11.10 22.43 -21.12
C LEU A 1066 -9.60 22.14 -21.20
N PHE A 1067 -9.25 21.00 -21.78
CA PHE A 1067 -7.88 20.58 -22.04
C PHE A 1067 -7.59 20.54 -23.53
N ALA A 1068 -6.40 21.00 -23.89
CA ALA A 1068 -5.83 20.85 -25.21
C ALA A 1068 -4.31 20.63 -25.07
N PRO A 1069 -3.64 19.97 -26.03
CA PRO A 1069 -2.20 19.87 -26.04
C PRO A 1069 -1.54 21.24 -26.24
N ALA A 1070 -0.31 21.38 -25.74
CA ALA A 1070 0.52 22.59 -25.77
C ALA A 1070 0.76 23.19 -27.17
N TRP A 1071 0.54 22.43 -28.25
CA TRP A 1071 0.86 22.81 -29.63
C TRP A 1071 -0.40 23.30 -30.39
N LEU A 1072 -0.64 24.61 -30.37
CA LEU A 1072 -1.57 25.43 -31.19
C LEU A 1072 -2.96 24.85 -31.56
N THR A 1073 -3.76 24.41 -30.58
CA THR A 1073 -5.23 24.30 -30.77
C THR A 1073 -5.86 25.69 -30.71
N GLU A 1074 -6.57 26.11 -31.77
CA GLU A 1074 -7.20 27.44 -31.84
C GLU A 1074 -8.72 27.38 -31.64
N PHE A 1075 -9.20 27.99 -30.56
CA PHE A 1075 -10.61 28.21 -30.27
C PHE A 1075 -11.05 29.61 -30.70
N TYR A 1076 -12.35 29.80 -30.95
CA TYR A 1076 -12.90 31.13 -31.24
C TYR A 1076 -13.49 31.77 -29.98
N ASP A 1077 -14.64 31.29 -29.49
CA ASP A 1077 -15.23 31.70 -28.22
C ASP A 1077 -15.32 30.54 -27.22
N VAL A 1078 -14.96 30.80 -25.95
CA VAL A 1078 -15.07 29.86 -24.84
C VAL A 1078 -15.69 30.55 -23.63
N THR A 1079 -16.79 29.98 -23.11
CA THR A 1079 -17.53 30.51 -21.95
C THR A 1079 -17.72 29.44 -20.87
N PHE A 1080 -17.33 29.75 -19.65
CA PHE A 1080 -17.61 28.95 -18.45
C PHE A 1080 -18.68 29.65 -17.59
N LYS A 1081 -19.83 29.01 -17.39
CA LYS A 1081 -20.96 29.59 -16.63
C LYS A 1081 -20.97 29.23 -15.14
N GLY A 1082 -20.28 28.14 -14.75
CA GLY A 1082 -20.22 27.61 -13.38
C GLY A 1082 -18.86 27.82 -12.71
N PRO A 1083 -18.78 27.63 -11.37
CA PRO A 1083 -17.56 27.83 -10.59
C PRO A 1083 -16.54 26.70 -10.80
N ARG A 1084 -15.34 26.89 -10.25
CA ARG A 1084 -14.22 25.93 -10.35
C ARG A 1084 -13.87 25.61 -11.80
N ALA A 1085 -13.97 26.63 -12.65
CA ALA A 1085 -13.65 26.51 -14.06
C ALA A 1085 -12.13 26.53 -14.28
N TYR A 1086 -11.64 25.74 -15.23
CA TYR A 1086 -10.23 25.67 -15.57
C TYR A 1086 -10.02 25.53 -17.08
N PHE A 1087 -9.24 26.45 -17.64
CA PHE A 1087 -8.77 26.41 -19.02
C PHE A 1087 -7.29 25.99 -19.05
N GLY A 1088 -6.99 24.84 -19.63
CA GLY A 1088 -5.65 24.26 -19.62
C GLY A 1088 -4.72 24.88 -20.68
N ASN A 1089 -4.96 24.63 -21.97
CA ASN A 1089 -4.13 25.15 -23.07
C ASN A 1089 -4.97 25.52 -24.31
N GLY A 1090 -4.30 26.12 -25.30
CA GLY A 1090 -4.89 26.57 -26.56
C GLY A 1090 -4.86 28.08 -26.71
N ARG A 1091 -5.10 28.54 -27.94
CA ARG A 1091 -5.26 29.93 -28.34
C ARG A 1091 -6.74 30.27 -28.40
N VAL A 1092 -7.13 31.47 -27.97
CA VAL A 1092 -8.52 31.94 -28.09
C VAL A 1092 -8.53 33.19 -28.96
N ASN A 1093 -9.09 33.06 -30.16
CA ASN A 1093 -9.04 34.06 -31.22
C ASN A 1093 -10.07 35.19 -31.05
N ASN A 1094 -11.12 34.99 -30.24
CA ASN A 1094 -12.10 36.03 -29.93
C ASN A 1094 -12.25 36.20 -28.41
N LYS A 1095 -13.04 35.39 -27.70
CA LYS A 1095 -13.30 35.65 -26.28
C LYS A 1095 -13.20 34.42 -25.37
N LEU A 1096 -12.45 34.55 -24.27
CA LEU A 1096 -12.47 33.64 -23.13
C LEU A 1096 -13.19 34.31 -21.96
N ARG A 1097 -14.29 33.72 -21.48
CA ARG A 1097 -15.16 34.31 -20.45
C ARG A 1097 -15.42 33.36 -19.28
N PHE A 1098 -15.20 33.85 -18.08
CA PHE A 1098 -15.55 33.17 -16.83
C PHE A 1098 -16.68 33.94 -16.13
N GLU A 1099 -17.89 33.35 -16.05
CA GLU A 1099 -19.03 33.97 -15.37
C GLU A 1099 -19.04 33.76 -13.84
N LYS A 1100 -18.25 32.79 -13.38
CA LYS A 1100 -18.01 32.40 -11.98
C LYS A 1100 -16.52 32.16 -11.75
N GLU A 1101 -16.16 31.76 -10.53
CA GLU A 1101 -14.77 31.50 -10.16
C GLU A 1101 -14.09 30.57 -11.18
N GLY A 1102 -12.98 31.03 -11.74
CA GLY A 1102 -12.29 30.30 -12.80
C GLY A 1102 -10.80 30.62 -12.87
N SER A 1103 -10.06 29.70 -13.48
CA SER A 1103 -8.61 29.84 -13.63
C SER A 1103 -8.15 29.33 -14.98
N PHE A 1104 -6.92 29.67 -15.33
CA PHE A 1104 -6.21 28.99 -16.41
C PHE A 1104 -4.73 28.85 -16.04
N SER A 1105 -4.05 27.84 -16.58
CA SER A 1105 -2.61 27.68 -16.43
C SER A 1105 -1.89 27.67 -17.79
N SER A 1106 -0.56 27.73 -17.82
CA SER A 1106 0.26 27.32 -18.96
C SER A 1106 1.46 26.53 -18.45
N GLU A 1107 1.65 25.31 -18.93
CA GLU A 1107 2.77 24.45 -18.49
C GLU A 1107 4.12 24.88 -19.08
N ASN A 1108 4.13 25.75 -20.11
CA ASN A 1108 5.34 26.18 -20.81
C ASN A 1108 5.41 27.71 -20.94
N ASN A 1109 6.52 28.33 -20.51
CA ASN A 1109 6.80 29.77 -20.60
C ASN A 1109 7.15 30.26 -22.03
N GLY A 1110 6.48 29.73 -23.07
CA GLY A 1110 6.72 30.04 -24.48
C GLY A 1110 5.72 31.05 -25.06
N THR A 1111 6.11 31.77 -26.12
CA THR A 1111 5.36 32.86 -26.78
C THR A 1111 4.13 32.44 -27.60
N ASP A 1112 3.76 31.16 -27.62
CA ASP A 1112 2.78 30.60 -28.57
C ASP A 1112 1.34 30.49 -28.02
N TYR A 1113 1.06 31.08 -26.86
CA TYR A 1113 -0.21 31.00 -26.14
C TYR A 1113 -0.93 32.36 -26.08
N PHE A 1114 -1.72 32.68 -27.10
CA PHE A 1114 -2.41 33.97 -27.23
C PHE A 1114 -3.90 33.93 -26.85
N ILE A 1115 -4.38 34.92 -26.11
CA ILE A 1115 -5.81 35.16 -25.85
C ILE A 1115 -6.18 36.57 -26.34
N TYR A 1116 -7.18 36.68 -27.22
CA TYR A 1116 -7.62 37.97 -27.75
C TYR A 1116 -8.37 38.83 -26.70
N ASP A 1117 -9.48 38.34 -26.14
CA ASP A 1117 -10.25 39.03 -25.09
C ASP A 1117 -10.54 38.07 -23.92
N LEU A 1118 -9.96 38.35 -22.75
CA LEU A 1118 -10.20 37.62 -21.50
C LEU A 1118 -11.09 38.44 -20.56
N GLU A 1119 -12.23 37.88 -20.16
CA GLU A 1119 -13.17 38.53 -19.23
C GLU A 1119 -13.48 37.62 -18.02
N PHE A 1120 -13.17 38.12 -16.82
CA PHE A 1120 -13.66 37.56 -15.57
C PHE A 1120 -14.85 38.36 -15.03
N LEU A 1121 -15.94 37.68 -14.68
CA LEU A 1121 -17.09 38.27 -13.99
C LEU A 1121 -17.13 37.96 -12.49
N ASP A 1122 -16.24 37.10 -12.02
CA ASP A 1122 -16.09 36.68 -10.63
C ASP A 1122 -14.59 36.59 -10.27
N ASP A 1123 -14.27 36.00 -9.11
CA ASP A 1123 -12.89 35.73 -8.71
C ASP A 1123 -12.15 34.87 -9.75
N GLY A 1124 -10.82 35.00 -9.84
CA GLY A 1124 -10.08 34.15 -10.77
C GLY A 1124 -8.59 34.02 -10.50
N ALA A 1125 -7.94 33.14 -11.25
CA ALA A 1125 -6.50 32.94 -11.16
C ALA A 1125 -5.85 32.72 -12.52
N ILE A 1126 -4.63 33.24 -12.65
CA ILE A 1126 -3.78 33.15 -13.82
C ILE A 1126 -2.47 32.50 -13.39
N TYR A 1127 -2.22 31.29 -13.89
CA TYR A 1127 -1.02 30.52 -13.59
C TYR A 1127 -0.14 30.39 -14.85
N GLY A 1128 1.16 30.64 -14.75
CA GLY A 1128 2.09 30.62 -15.89
C GLY A 1128 2.08 31.90 -16.75
N GLY A 1129 2.85 31.89 -17.84
CA GLY A 1129 3.02 33.06 -18.72
C GLY A 1129 2.30 32.95 -20.07
N ARG A 1130 1.52 33.98 -20.44
CA ARG A 1130 0.78 34.09 -21.71
C ARG A 1130 0.76 35.53 -22.24
N ASP A 1131 0.55 35.63 -23.55
CA ASP A 1131 0.30 36.88 -24.26
C ASP A 1131 -1.22 37.10 -24.38
N ILE A 1132 -1.70 38.26 -23.91
CA ILE A 1132 -3.12 38.62 -23.92
C ILE A 1132 -3.27 39.98 -24.61
N HIS A 1133 -4.20 40.10 -25.56
CA HIS A 1133 -4.46 41.40 -26.17
C HIS A 1133 -5.34 42.28 -25.28
N LYS A 1134 -6.44 41.74 -24.75
CA LYS A 1134 -7.37 42.46 -23.86
C LYS A 1134 -7.73 41.61 -22.65
N ILE A 1135 -7.66 42.21 -21.46
CA ILE A 1135 -8.07 41.60 -20.20
C ILE A 1135 -9.00 42.51 -19.41
N LYS A 1136 -10.08 41.95 -18.86
CA LYS A 1136 -11.10 42.67 -18.09
C LYS A 1136 -11.45 41.95 -16.79
N PHE A 1137 -11.43 42.71 -15.70
CA PHE A 1137 -11.75 42.26 -14.35
C PHE A 1137 -13.07 42.87 -13.85
N ALA A 1138 -13.81 42.11 -13.07
CA ALA A 1138 -15.05 42.57 -12.43
C ALA A 1138 -14.76 43.35 -11.14
N PRO A 1139 -15.51 44.44 -10.84
CA PRO A 1139 -15.39 45.15 -9.57
C PRO A 1139 -15.68 44.27 -8.36
N GLY A 1140 -14.93 44.45 -7.26
CA GLY A 1140 -15.19 43.76 -5.99
C GLY A 1140 -14.72 42.31 -5.90
N LYS A 1141 -13.82 41.88 -6.80
CA LYS A 1141 -13.36 40.49 -6.95
C LYS A 1141 -11.85 40.34 -6.73
N ARG A 1142 -11.41 39.11 -6.51
CA ARG A 1142 -10.02 38.74 -6.24
C ARG A 1142 -9.41 37.97 -7.39
N TYR A 1143 -8.19 38.36 -7.77
CA TYR A 1143 -7.40 37.76 -8.83
C TYR A 1143 -6.01 37.36 -8.35
N THR A 1144 -5.61 36.12 -8.61
CA THR A 1144 -4.28 35.60 -8.25
C THR A 1144 -3.42 35.42 -9.49
N PHE A 1145 -2.17 35.86 -9.44
CA PHE A 1145 -1.20 35.72 -10.52
C PHE A 1145 0.03 34.92 -10.06
N GLN A 1146 0.44 33.95 -10.88
CA GLN A 1146 1.67 33.17 -10.70
C GLN A 1146 2.42 33.17 -12.04
N GLY A 1147 3.59 33.82 -12.14
CA GLY A 1147 4.36 33.96 -13.39
C GLY A 1147 4.13 35.29 -14.14
N THR A 1148 4.57 35.37 -15.39
CA THR A 1148 4.60 36.62 -16.20
C THR A 1148 3.47 36.68 -17.22
N THR A 1149 2.49 37.58 -17.05
CA THR A 1149 1.44 37.86 -18.05
C THR A 1149 1.78 39.09 -18.89
N ASN A 1150 1.80 38.96 -20.22
CA ASN A 1150 2.08 40.07 -21.13
C ASN A 1150 0.79 40.61 -21.74
N ILE A 1151 0.61 41.94 -21.73
CA ILE A 1151 -0.44 42.61 -22.49
C ILE A 1151 0.16 43.14 -23.79
N ILE A 1152 -0.25 42.59 -24.94
CA ILE A 1152 0.39 42.85 -26.23
C ILE A 1152 -0.54 43.52 -27.26
N PRO A 1153 -0.01 44.37 -28.16
CA PRO A 1153 -0.77 44.87 -29.29
C PRO A 1153 -1.10 43.76 -30.28
N TYR A 1154 -2.25 43.87 -30.95
CA TYR A 1154 -2.70 42.91 -31.96
C TYR A 1154 -3.38 43.64 -33.12
N ASN A 1155 -3.04 43.28 -34.36
CA ASN A 1155 -3.57 43.89 -35.59
C ASN A 1155 -3.55 45.44 -35.61
N GLY A 1156 -2.50 46.05 -35.05
CA GLY A 1156 -2.34 47.51 -35.01
C GLY A 1156 -3.13 48.22 -33.92
N LEU A 1157 -3.84 47.49 -33.05
CA LEU A 1157 -4.49 48.01 -31.85
C LEU A 1157 -3.59 47.80 -30.62
N GLU A 1158 -3.57 48.80 -29.72
CA GLU A 1158 -2.87 48.71 -28.44
C GLU A 1158 -3.56 47.68 -27.52
N GLY A 1159 -2.77 46.92 -26.76
CA GLY A 1159 -3.30 45.98 -25.78
C GLY A 1159 -4.03 46.69 -24.63
N GLN A 1160 -5.07 46.06 -24.08
CA GLN A 1160 -5.97 46.67 -23.10
C GLN A 1160 -5.95 45.93 -21.76
N PHE A 1161 -5.64 46.66 -20.70
CA PHE A 1161 -5.80 46.21 -19.31
C PHE A 1161 -6.94 46.98 -18.64
N ILE A 1162 -8.04 46.29 -18.33
CA ILE A 1162 -9.27 46.91 -17.82
C ILE A 1162 -9.53 46.43 -16.39
N ALA A 1163 -9.11 47.23 -15.41
CA ALA A 1163 -9.40 47.06 -13.99
C ALA A 1163 -10.08 48.31 -13.43
N GLN A 1164 -11.41 48.36 -13.50
CA GLN A 1164 -12.19 49.49 -13.01
C GLN A 1164 -12.98 49.07 -11.76
N GLY A 1165 -12.53 49.47 -10.58
CA GLY A 1165 -13.29 49.29 -9.34
C GLY A 1165 -14.53 50.21 -9.29
N LEU A 1166 -15.51 49.85 -8.47
CA LEU A 1166 -16.65 50.71 -8.13
C LEU A 1166 -16.50 51.18 -6.66
N PRO A 1167 -17.15 52.28 -6.23
CA PRO A 1167 -17.11 52.71 -4.83
C PRO A 1167 -17.49 51.56 -3.88
N GLY A 1168 -16.58 51.18 -2.97
CA GLY A 1168 -16.77 50.07 -2.03
C GLY A 1168 -16.55 48.67 -2.61
N GLN A 1169 -16.16 48.54 -3.88
CA GLN A 1169 -15.90 47.29 -4.60
C GLN A 1169 -14.52 47.34 -5.26
N TYR A 1170 -13.47 47.23 -4.43
CA TYR A 1170 -12.08 47.21 -4.88
C TYR A 1170 -11.76 45.89 -5.59
N ILE A 1171 -10.88 45.95 -6.58
CA ILE A 1171 -10.31 44.77 -7.22
C ILE A 1171 -9.03 44.41 -6.46
N GLU A 1172 -8.95 43.18 -5.96
CA GLU A 1172 -7.77 42.67 -5.27
C GLU A 1172 -6.93 41.83 -6.24
N ILE A 1173 -5.65 42.18 -6.42
CA ILE A 1173 -4.70 41.41 -7.22
C ILE A 1173 -3.54 40.99 -6.31
N LYS A 1174 -3.25 39.69 -6.24
CA LYS A 1174 -2.21 39.12 -5.37
C LYS A 1174 -1.32 38.09 -6.09
N SER A 1175 -0.16 37.81 -5.49
CA SER A 1175 0.76 36.75 -5.89
C SER A 1175 0.77 35.61 -4.85
N ASP A 1176 1.12 34.40 -5.27
CA ASP A 1176 1.33 33.22 -4.41
C ASP A 1176 2.79 33.20 -3.93
N ASN A 1177 3.02 33.10 -2.61
CA ASN A 1177 4.34 33.15 -1.99
C ASN A 1177 5.02 31.76 -2.00
N PHE A 1178 5.66 31.39 -3.11
CA PHE A 1178 6.84 30.52 -3.15
C PHE A 1178 7.72 30.93 -4.35
N ASN A 1179 8.66 31.84 -4.08
CA ASN A 1179 9.63 32.55 -4.95
C ASN A 1179 9.21 33.92 -5.50
#